data_AF-A0A2Z6M5S7-F1
#
_entry.id   AF-A0A2Z6M5S7-F1
#
_cell.length_a   1.000
_cell.length_b   1.000
_cell.length_c   1.000
_cell.angle_alpha   90.00
_cell.angle_beta   90.00
_cell.angle_gamma   90.00
#
_symmetry.space_group_name_H-M   'P 1'
#
loop_
_entity.id
_entity.type
_entity.pdbx_description
1 polymer ?
#
loop_
_entity_poly.entity_id
_entity_poly.type
_entity_poly.pdbx_seq_one_letter_code
_entity_poly.pdbx_strand_id
1 'polypeptide(L)'
;MVKSKTIELYGFPSSVNVSDVKRFVEKLTGEGSVVAMKIRVGKGRIPRAFAIIQFTTARHATFMIALPIRSASTLRYGSSYLKVREMERDIDPNPRVFLDSLDDVKLYFGCLISKERFSVLWSKADVCVDFGIGMKKWRFSLHHDDKKFKLELSYENIWKIELHQPQGKTAKYLLIQLLGAPRVYELYVPNSDVGVYSIYNDPLMNYNKDSPDDQWIRAIDFTPCSCIGQSSAICVELPSNRDFPNFRANCAHYEESEGQFTLQSGLAFSSNPDVVPMVAPPRGFQIPFDISFKVNSLVQHGCVSGSELDNDFYRLVDPHRINVDFIEHALEKMYYSKDFCYEPARWLKDQYRRYLGANTPPRSPTISLDNGLVYIRRAQITPCKVYFCGPEINVSNRVLRHFHEHIDNFLRVSFVDEELDNLYSADLSTRISERGKTGIYYRILSILMNGLDIAGKKFEFLAFSSSQLRENSLWMFARTTTGLTADSIRAWMGDFSRIRNVAKYAARLGQSFGSSTETLSVSRDEIEIIPDAKVKHGATEYVFSDGIGKISLELARKVAKKCGYDIIPSAFQIRYGGYKGVVAVDPTSFVKLSLRKSMHKYESDNTKLDVLACSKFQPCYLNRQLITLLSTLGVKDGVFEKKQKEAVDQLNTILTDSTKAQEVLDLMSSGEVTNILKEMLICGYKPNVEPFLSMMLQTFRASKLLELRQKTRIFIPKGRAMMGVLDETRTLEYGEVFVQYSNNRFSNRSHVVIGKVVVAKNPCLYPGDVRVLKAVDVPALRHMVDCVVFPQQGRRPHPNECSGSDLDGDIYFVCWDSELVPPRTIDPMEYDTAQPIVLDHDVEIEEVEEYFTNYILNDSLGIIANAHTVFADKEPLKAMAEPCIELAKLFSTAVDFPKTGIPAVIPRELFAKEYPDFMEKSDKATYKSNNVIGTLFREIQGISTRDGSITSFTCEVAKSSYDTDMEMDGFMDYVDDAFYHKSNYDYKLGNLMDYYGIKTESEILSGNIMKMSKSFTKRRDADAITMAVRSLRKEARSWFNEGGTGVDSGSDDAYAKASAWYYVTYHHSYYGLYNEGMNRDHFLSFPWCVYHLLVQIKKEKVRIRMHASMEQSFSLRLHLD
;
A
#
# COMPACT_ATOMS: atom_id res chain seq x y z
N MET A 1 -14.44 -31.48 27.73
CA MET A 1 -13.45 -32.24 26.94
C MET A 1 -14.11 -32.69 25.65
N VAL A 2 -13.61 -32.22 24.50
CA VAL A 2 -14.08 -32.68 23.17
C VAL A 2 -13.54 -34.09 22.97
N LYS A 3 -14.38 -35.07 22.62
CA LYS A 3 -13.92 -36.43 22.31
C LYS A 3 -13.01 -36.39 21.08
N SER A 4 -11.88 -37.10 21.13
CA SER A 4 -10.93 -37.17 20.02
C SER A 4 -11.56 -37.79 18.78
N LYS A 5 -11.17 -37.30 17.59
CA LYS A 5 -11.62 -37.86 16.31
C LYS A 5 -10.64 -38.93 15.78
N THR A 6 -9.64 -39.29 16.58
CA THR A 6 -8.51 -40.09 16.14
C THR A 6 -8.39 -41.40 16.92
N ILE A 7 -8.10 -42.48 16.20
CA ILE A 7 -7.85 -43.81 16.75
C ILE A 7 -6.51 -44.35 16.25
N GLU A 8 -5.98 -45.34 16.95
CA GLU A 8 -4.89 -46.20 16.50
C GLU A 8 -5.43 -47.61 16.24
N LEU A 9 -5.17 -48.15 15.05
CA LEU A 9 -5.43 -49.54 14.67
C LEU A 9 -4.12 -50.31 14.58
N TYR A 10 -3.86 -51.20 15.54
CA TYR A 10 -2.64 -51.99 15.61
C TYR A 10 -2.87 -53.43 15.13
N GLY A 11 -1.99 -53.97 14.28
CA GLY A 11 -1.97 -55.39 13.92
C GLY A 11 -1.80 -55.71 12.44
N PHE A 12 -1.66 -54.70 11.58
CA PHE A 12 -1.50 -54.90 10.14
C PHE A 12 -0.15 -55.58 9.80
N PRO A 13 -0.05 -56.29 8.65
CA PRO A 13 1.24 -56.71 8.10
C PRO A 13 2.18 -55.52 7.90
N SER A 14 3.50 -55.71 8.08
CA SER A 14 4.49 -54.63 7.95
C SER A 14 4.57 -54.02 6.55
N SER A 15 4.06 -54.71 5.53
CA SER A 15 4.03 -54.27 4.13
C SER A 15 2.76 -53.51 3.74
N VAL A 16 1.84 -53.27 4.67
CA VAL A 16 0.58 -52.56 4.35
C VAL A 16 0.88 -51.10 4.01
N ASN A 17 0.22 -50.58 2.99
CA ASN A 17 0.28 -49.15 2.66
C ASN A 17 -1.02 -48.45 3.08
N VAL A 18 -0.96 -47.12 3.00
CA VAL A 18 -2.04 -46.23 3.38
C VAL A 18 -3.30 -46.40 2.52
N SER A 19 -3.17 -46.62 1.21
CA SER A 19 -4.31 -46.82 0.31
C SER A 19 -5.14 -48.04 0.71
N ASP A 20 -4.47 -49.13 1.11
CA ASP A 20 -5.12 -50.38 1.50
C ASP A 20 -5.85 -50.26 2.84
N VAL A 21 -5.24 -49.60 3.83
CA VAL A 21 -5.88 -49.35 5.13
C VAL A 21 -7.04 -48.38 5.00
N LYS A 22 -6.90 -47.32 4.19
CA LYS A 22 -7.97 -46.33 3.97
C LYS A 22 -9.20 -47.00 3.38
N ARG A 23 -9.02 -47.80 2.31
CA ARG A 23 -10.11 -48.55 1.68
C ARG A 23 -10.81 -49.50 2.65
N PHE A 24 -10.04 -50.20 3.48
CA PHE A 24 -10.59 -51.10 4.49
C PHE A 24 -11.44 -50.35 5.52
N VAL A 25 -10.94 -49.23 6.03
CA VAL A 25 -11.63 -48.44 7.07
C VAL A 25 -12.86 -47.74 6.50
N GLU A 26 -12.76 -47.10 5.34
CA GLU A 26 -13.88 -46.41 4.71
C GLU A 26 -14.99 -47.37 4.26
N LYS A 27 -14.69 -48.64 3.97
CA LYS A 27 -15.71 -49.67 3.76
C LYS A 27 -16.58 -49.89 5.00
N LEU A 28 -16.05 -49.63 6.20
CA LEU A 28 -16.77 -49.77 7.48
C LEU A 28 -17.42 -48.47 7.93
N THR A 29 -16.77 -47.33 7.71
CA THR A 29 -17.22 -46.02 8.22
C THR A 29 -17.89 -45.13 7.18
N GLY A 30 -17.96 -45.57 5.91
CA GLY A 30 -18.43 -44.78 4.77
C GLY A 30 -17.27 -44.16 3.98
N GLU A 31 -17.45 -44.03 2.66
CA GLU A 31 -16.46 -43.42 1.77
C GLU A 31 -16.19 -41.96 2.15
N GLY A 32 -14.92 -41.54 2.13
CA GLY A 32 -14.51 -40.18 2.50
C GLY A 32 -14.53 -39.86 4.00
N SER A 33 -14.73 -40.87 4.86
CA SER A 33 -14.78 -40.69 6.32
C SER A 33 -13.41 -40.46 6.98
N VAL A 34 -12.31 -40.77 6.29
CA VAL A 34 -10.93 -40.59 6.79
C VAL A 34 -10.36 -39.23 6.35
N VAL A 35 -9.92 -38.42 7.32
CA VAL A 35 -9.30 -37.11 7.10
C VAL A 35 -7.79 -37.22 6.98
N ALA A 36 -7.15 -37.94 7.89
CA ALA A 36 -5.70 -38.13 7.87
C ALA A 36 -5.34 -39.51 8.42
N MET A 37 -4.22 -40.06 7.95
CA MET A 37 -3.72 -41.35 8.39
C MET A 37 -2.20 -41.41 8.38
N LYS A 38 -1.61 -42.07 9.37
CA LYS A 38 -0.17 -42.36 9.46
C LYS A 38 0.03 -43.83 9.78
N ILE A 39 0.75 -44.56 8.93
CA ILE A 39 1.15 -45.95 9.17
C ILE A 39 2.59 -45.97 9.68
N ARG A 40 2.82 -46.71 10.78
CA ARG A 40 4.14 -46.89 11.38
C ARG A 40 4.35 -48.34 11.77
N VAL A 41 5.59 -48.80 11.78
CA VAL A 41 5.94 -50.19 12.14
C VAL A 41 6.32 -50.26 13.62
N GLY A 42 5.70 -51.17 14.36
CA GLY A 42 6.00 -51.41 15.77
C GLY A 42 7.31 -52.18 15.99
N LYS A 43 8.02 -51.88 17.08
CA LYS A 43 9.35 -52.45 17.41
C LYS A 43 9.31 -53.84 18.08
N GLY A 44 8.42 -54.74 17.65
CA GLY A 44 8.24 -56.08 18.22
C GLY A 44 9.08 -57.19 17.55
N ARG A 45 9.16 -58.39 18.16
CA ARG A 45 9.85 -59.58 17.57
C ARG A 45 9.30 -60.01 16.20
N ILE A 46 8.03 -59.72 15.93
CA ILE A 46 7.41 -59.79 14.60
C ILE A 46 6.94 -58.36 14.27
N PRO A 47 7.49 -57.68 13.26
CA PRO A 47 7.11 -56.31 12.96
C PRO A 47 5.68 -56.27 12.45
N ARG A 48 4.79 -55.60 13.21
CA ARG A 48 3.41 -55.33 12.82
C ARG A 48 3.22 -53.83 12.68
N ALA A 49 2.50 -53.42 11.65
CA ALA A 49 2.18 -52.02 11.42
C ALA A 49 0.94 -51.60 12.23
N PHE A 50 0.94 -50.33 12.62
CA PHE A 50 -0.21 -49.65 13.20
C PHE A 50 -0.55 -48.40 12.40
N ALA A 51 -1.83 -48.15 12.25
CA ALA A 51 -2.36 -46.99 11.56
C ALA A 51 -3.00 -46.05 12.58
N ILE A 52 -2.47 -44.83 12.70
CA ILE A 52 -3.14 -43.73 13.39
C ILE A 52 -4.09 -43.09 12.37
N ILE A 53 -5.38 -43.03 12.66
CA ILE A 53 -6.43 -42.64 11.72
C ILE A 53 -7.32 -41.58 12.36
N GLN A 54 -7.41 -40.42 11.72
CA GLN A 54 -8.30 -39.34 12.08
C GLN A 54 -9.52 -39.33 11.16
N PHE A 55 -10.72 -39.24 11.74
CA PHE A 55 -11.98 -39.22 11.01
C PHE A 55 -12.58 -37.81 10.92
N THR A 56 -13.53 -37.64 10.00
CA THR A 56 -14.31 -36.41 9.83
C THR A 56 -15.12 -36.04 11.08
N THR A 57 -15.61 -37.04 11.81
CA THR A 57 -16.45 -36.87 13.01
C THR A 57 -16.03 -37.80 14.15
N ALA A 58 -16.24 -37.37 15.40
CA ALA A 58 -16.00 -38.21 16.58
C ALA A 58 -16.93 -39.43 16.64
N ARG A 59 -18.05 -39.42 15.90
CA ARG A 59 -18.96 -40.56 15.76
C ARG A 59 -18.30 -41.73 15.03
N HIS A 60 -17.54 -41.47 13.96
CA HIS A 60 -16.82 -42.52 13.22
C HIS A 60 -15.73 -43.18 14.10
N ALA A 61 -14.97 -42.37 14.86
CA ALA A 61 -14.00 -42.88 15.82
C ALA A 61 -14.67 -43.75 16.91
N THR A 62 -15.77 -43.26 17.49
CA THR A 62 -16.54 -43.99 18.51
C THR A 62 -17.13 -45.30 17.96
N PHE A 63 -17.60 -45.29 16.70
CA PHE A 63 -18.12 -46.47 16.01
C PHE A 63 -17.05 -47.54 15.83
N MET A 64 -15.86 -47.16 15.36
CA MET A 64 -14.73 -48.08 15.20
C MET A 64 -14.25 -48.67 16.53
N ILE A 65 -14.29 -47.90 17.62
CA ILE A 65 -13.96 -48.38 18.98
C ILE A 65 -15.02 -49.36 19.50
N ALA A 66 -16.30 -49.11 19.22
CA ALA A 66 -17.41 -49.95 19.68
C ALA A 66 -17.63 -51.23 18.83
N LEU A 67 -17.09 -51.27 17.61
CA LEU A 67 -17.28 -52.35 16.65
C LEU A 67 -16.90 -53.76 17.18
N PRO A 68 -15.74 -53.94 17.85
CA PRO A 68 -15.34 -55.24 18.41
C PRO A 68 -16.21 -55.68 19.60
N ILE A 69 -16.84 -54.73 20.30
CA ILE A 69 -17.65 -54.99 21.50
C ILE A 69 -19.08 -55.39 21.12
N ARG A 70 -19.63 -54.81 20.03
CA ARG A 70 -21.02 -55.01 19.62
C ARG A 70 -21.29 -56.26 18.78
N SER A 71 -20.27 -56.81 18.10
CA SER A 71 -20.47 -57.83 17.05
C SER A 71 -20.05 -59.25 17.43
N ALA A 72 -19.49 -59.47 18.64
CA ALA A 72 -18.86 -60.73 19.06
C ALA A 72 -17.80 -61.31 18.09
N SER A 73 -17.43 -60.56 17.04
CA SER A 73 -16.46 -60.92 16.02
C SER A 73 -15.25 -59.98 16.10
N THR A 74 -14.05 -60.53 16.13
CA THR A 74 -12.80 -59.76 16.18
C THR A 74 -12.58 -58.98 14.88
N LEU A 75 -12.26 -57.68 14.97
CA LEU A 75 -11.90 -56.86 13.80
C LEU A 75 -10.67 -57.46 13.10
N ARG A 76 -10.83 -57.90 11.84
CA ARG A 76 -9.81 -58.64 11.09
C ARG A 76 -9.49 -57.97 9.76
N TYR A 77 -8.20 -57.94 9.43
CA TYR A 77 -7.68 -57.54 8.13
C TYR A 77 -6.88 -58.71 7.54
N GLY A 78 -7.46 -59.39 6.54
CA GLY A 78 -6.96 -60.69 6.09
C GLY A 78 -6.92 -61.70 7.24
N SER A 79 -5.76 -62.30 7.49
CA SER A 79 -5.51 -63.21 8.62
C SER A 79 -5.09 -62.50 9.92
N SER A 80 -4.99 -61.17 9.92
CA SER A 80 -4.47 -60.38 11.05
C SER A 80 -5.58 -59.84 11.93
N TYR A 81 -5.42 -59.97 13.25
CA TYR A 81 -6.34 -59.40 14.24
C TYR A 81 -5.93 -57.95 14.55
N LEU A 82 -6.90 -57.04 14.46
CA LEU A 82 -6.69 -55.62 14.72
C LEU A 82 -7.18 -55.24 16.11
N LYS A 83 -6.37 -54.46 16.83
CA LYS A 83 -6.72 -53.82 18.11
C LYS A 83 -6.93 -52.33 17.89
N VAL A 84 -8.00 -51.80 18.47
CA VAL A 84 -8.36 -50.38 18.38
C VAL A 84 -8.02 -49.69 19.69
N ARG A 85 -7.37 -48.53 19.63
CA ARG A 85 -7.09 -47.66 20.79
C ARG A 85 -7.52 -46.23 20.48
N GLU A 86 -8.17 -45.56 21.43
CA GLU A 86 -8.47 -44.13 21.30
C GLU A 86 -7.18 -43.29 21.50
N MET A 87 -6.98 -42.28 20.66
CA MET A 87 -5.85 -41.37 20.76
C MET A 87 -6.30 -40.04 21.38
N GLU A 88 -5.53 -39.46 22.28
CA GLU A 88 -5.89 -38.17 22.90
C GLU A 88 -5.65 -36.96 21.98
N ARG A 89 -4.83 -37.12 20.93
CA ARG A 89 -4.45 -36.05 20.00
C ARG A 89 -4.86 -36.40 18.58
N ASP A 90 -5.45 -35.42 17.89
CA ASP A 90 -5.72 -35.52 16.46
C ASP A 90 -4.43 -35.37 15.63
N ILE A 91 -4.40 -35.98 14.44
CA ILE A 91 -3.25 -35.91 13.52
C ILE A 91 -3.11 -34.49 12.94
N ASP A 92 -4.25 -33.92 12.56
CA ASP A 92 -4.45 -32.53 12.19
C ASP A 92 -5.43 -31.90 13.21
N PRO A 93 -4.96 -31.03 14.11
CA PRO A 93 -5.80 -30.41 15.12
C PRO A 93 -6.78 -29.37 14.56
N ASN A 94 -6.59 -28.89 13.32
CA ASN A 94 -7.45 -27.89 12.66
C ASN A 94 -7.82 -28.34 11.24
N PRO A 95 -8.59 -29.44 11.08
CA PRO A 95 -8.99 -29.90 9.76
C PRO A 95 -9.85 -28.83 9.08
N ARG A 96 -9.58 -28.57 7.79
CA ARG A 96 -10.33 -27.58 7.01
C ARG A 96 -11.81 -27.98 6.95
N VAL A 97 -12.67 -27.13 7.49
CA VAL A 97 -14.12 -27.30 7.39
C VAL A 97 -14.57 -26.62 6.10
N PHE A 98 -14.72 -27.40 5.04
CA PHE A 98 -15.40 -26.94 3.82
C PHE A 98 -16.90 -26.82 4.13
N LEU A 99 -17.52 -25.71 3.74
CA LEU A 99 -18.97 -25.54 3.86
C LEU A 99 -19.67 -26.34 2.76
N ASP A 100 -19.18 -26.24 1.51
CA ASP A 100 -19.73 -26.95 0.35
C ASP A 100 -18.60 -27.32 -0.65
N SER A 101 -18.80 -28.41 -1.40
CA SER A 101 -17.89 -28.87 -2.45
C SER A 101 -18.71 -29.36 -3.66
N LEU A 102 -18.27 -29.00 -4.87
CA LEU A 102 -18.85 -29.43 -6.13
C LEU A 102 -17.82 -30.28 -6.88
N ASP A 103 -18.11 -31.57 -7.00
CA ASP A 103 -17.29 -32.51 -7.78
C ASP A 103 -17.83 -32.65 -9.21
N ASP A 104 -16.95 -33.08 -10.12
CA ASP A 104 -17.26 -33.44 -11.51
C ASP A 104 -17.88 -32.28 -12.33
N VAL A 105 -17.48 -31.04 -12.06
CA VAL A 105 -17.92 -29.87 -12.85
C VAL A 105 -17.01 -29.62 -14.06
N LYS A 106 -17.55 -28.97 -15.09
CA LYS A 106 -16.73 -28.41 -16.17
C LYS A 106 -16.43 -26.95 -15.92
N LEU A 107 -15.15 -26.60 -16.01
CA LEU A 107 -14.63 -25.26 -15.85
C LEU A 107 -14.30 -24.66 -17.21
N TYR A 108 -14.74 -23.43 -17.46
CA TYR A 108 -14.48 -22.67 -18.67
C TYR A 108 -13.82 -21.34 -18.31
N PHE A 109 -12.71 -21.04 -18.95
CA PHE A 109 -12.03 -19.75 -18.91
C PHE A 109 -12.34 -18.98 -20.19
N GLY A 110 -12.72 -17.72 -20.07
CA GLY A 110 -13.11 -16.93 -21.23
C GLY A 110 -13.57 -15.50 -20.95
N CYS A 111 -14.35 -14.96 -21.89
CA CYS A 111 -14.83 -13.58 -21.88
C CYS A 111 -16.32 -13.53 -22.21
N LEU A 112 -17.08 -12.66 -21.54
CA LEU A 112 -18.42 -12.31 -22.02
C LEU A 112 -18.33 -11.50 -23.31
N ILE A 113 -19.19 -11.82 -24.28
CA ILE A 113 -19.37 -11.02 -25.51
C ILE A 113 -20.71 -10.29 -25.49
N SER A 114 -21.75 -10.90 -24.91
CA SER A 114 -23.03 -10.26 -24.62
C SER A 114 -23.57 -10.79 -23.29
N LYS A 115 -24.68 -10.22 -22.79
CA LYS A 115 -25.39 -10.73 -21.59
C LYS A 115 -25.79 -12.21 -21.68
N GLU A 116 -25.79 -12.79 -22.89
CA GLU A 116 -26.29 -14.14 -23.20
C GLU A 116 -25.22 -15.04 -23.85
N ARG A 117 -24.04 -14.51 -24.15
CA ARG A 117 -22.99 -15.22 -24.91
C ARG A 117 -21.65 -15.12 -24.22
N PHE A 118 -21.03 -16.29 -24.00
CA PHE A 118 -19.73 -16.44 -23.41
C PHE A 118 -18.75 -17.10 -24.39
N SER A 119 -17.62 -16.45 -24.63
CA SER A 119 -16.53 -16.94 -25.48
C SER A 119 -15.55 -17.77 -24.65
N VAL A 120 -15.49 -19.07 -24.93
CA VAL A 120 -14.63 -20.03 -24.22
C VAL A 120 -13.25 -20.03 -24.87
N LEU A 121 -12.22 -19.63 -24.11
CA LEU A 121 -10.82 -19.69 -24.52
C LEU A 121 -10.15 -21.02 -24.15
N TRP A 122 -10.55 -21.59 -23.00
CA TRP A 122 -10.06 -22.88 -22.53
C TRP A 122 -11.11 -23.56 -21.65
N SER A 123 -11.13 -24.89 -21.64
CA SER A 123 -12.06 -25.68 -20.85
C SER A 123 -11.44 -26.93 -20.25
N LYS A 124 -11.99 -27.38 -19.12
CA LYS A 124 -11.55 -28.60 -18.45
C LYS A 124 -12.72 -29.27 -17.72
N ALA A 125 -12.86 -30.57 -17.93
CA ALA A 125 -13.76 -31.43 -17.18
C ALA A 125 -13.09 -32.00 -15.92
N ASP A 126 -13.89 -32.65 -15.06
CA ASP A 126 -13.43 -33.34 -13.84
C ASP A 126 -12.73 -32.39 -12.85
N VAL A 127 -13.30 -31.19 -12.70
CA VAL A 127 -12.83 -30.19 -11.75
C VAL A 127 -13.61 -30.32 -10.45
N CYS A 128 -12.90 -30.23 -9.32
CA CYS A 128 -13.48 -30.14 -7.99
C CYS A 128 -13.43 -28.68 -7.51
N VAL A 129 -14.54 -28.16 -7.00
CA VAL A 129 -14.68 -26.76 -6.57
C VAL A 129 -15.11 -26.69 -5.11
N ASP A 130 -14.25 -26.15 -4.26
CA ASP A 130 -14.53 -25.93 -2.84
C ASP A 130 -14.74 -24.44 -2.55
N PHE A 131 -15.78 -24.09 -1.79
CA PHE A 131 -16.07 -22.72 -1.39
C PHE A 131 -16.82 -22.62 -0.05
N GLY A 132 -16.88 -21.43 0.55
CA GLY A 132 -17.60 -21.20 1.80
C GLY A 132 -17.33 -19.85 2.49
N ILE A 133 -18.29 -19.40 3.30
CA ILE A 133 -18.28 -18.10 4.03
C ILE A 133 -16.99 -17.91 4.86
N GLY A 134 -16.44 -18.98 5.44
CA GLY A 134 -15.23 -18.92 6.25
C GLY A 134 -13.92 -18.85 5.46
N MET A 135 -13.90 -19.29 4.19
CA MET A 135 -12.67 -19.38 3.40
C MET A 135 -12.30 -18.07 2.70
N LYS A 136 -13.29 -17.22 2.40
CA LYS A 136 -13.12 -15.97 1.62
C LYS A 136 -12.40 -16.18 0.27
N LYS A 137 -12.42 -17.40 -0.27
CA LYS A 137 -11.91 -17.76 -1.61
C LYS A 137 -12.62 -18.99 -2.17
N TRP A 138 -12.65 -19.08 -3.50
CA TRP A 138 -13.01 -20.28 -4.25
C TRP A 138 -11.74 -21.07 -4.56
N ARG A 139 -11.81 -22.39 -4.46
CA ARG A 139 -10.70 -23.28 -4.79
C ARG A 139 -11.13 -24.25 -5.89
N PHE A 140 -10.38 -24.29 -6.98
CA PHE A 140 -10.58 -25.26 -8.06
C PHE A 140 -9.40 -26.23 -8.07
N SER A 141 -9.66 -27.52 -8.04
CA SER A 141 -8.63 -28.57 -8.12
C SER A 141 -8.82 -29.39 -9.39
N LEU A 142 -7.76 -29.55 -10.19
CA LEU A 142 -7.82 -30.22 -11.49
C LEU A 142 -6.50 -30.91 -11.85
N HIS A 143 -6.54 -31.83 -12.82
CA HIS A 143 -5.34 -32.45 -13.40
C HIS A 143 -5.12 -31.98 -14.85
N HIS A 144 -3.90 -31.64 -15.20
CA HIS A 144 -3.52 -31.24 -16.56
C HIS A 144 -2.08 -31.70 -16.82
N ASP A 145 -1.86 -32.34 -17.97
CA ASP A 145 -0.56 -32.88 -18.39
C ASP A 145 0.18 -33.67 -17.29
N ASP A 146 -0.51 -34.65 -16.70
CA ASP A 146 -0.06 -35.51 -15.59
C ASP A 146 0.32 -34.80 -14.29
N LYS A 147 0.05 -33.49 -14.20
CA LYS A 147 0.26 -32.67 -13.02
C LYS A 147 -1.07 -32.32 -12.37
N LYS A 148 -1.05 -32.12 -11.06
CA LYS A 148 -2.21 -31.65 -10.29
C LYS A 148 -2.06 -30.16 -10.02
N PHE A 149 -3.09 -29.40 -10.38
CA PHE A 149 -3.16 -27.95 -10.16
C PHE A 149 -4.25 -27.60 -9.15
N LYS A 150 -4.02 -26.50 -8.45
CA LYS A 150 -4.98 -25.84 -7.56
C LYS A 150 -5.05 -24.37 -7.94
N LEU A 151 -6.24 -23.87 -8.21
CA LEU A 151 -6.52 -22.46 -8.46
C LEU A 151 -7.23 -21.88 -7.25
N GLU A 152 -6.78 -20.75 -6.74
CA GLU A 152 -7.44 -20.04 -5.64
C GLU A 152 -7.90 -18.65 -6.11
N LEU A 153 -9.22 -18.43 -6.15
CA LEU A 153 -9.82 -17.14 -6.51
C LEU A 153 -10.35 -16.46 -5.25
N SER A 154 -9.70 -15.38 -4.83
CA SER A 154 -10.19 -14.54 -3.73
C SER A 154 -11.54 -13.91 -4.09
N TYR A 155 -12.46 -13.79 -3.11
CA TYR A 155 -13.71 -13.06 -3.32
C TYR A 155 -13.48 -11.59 -3.68
N GLU A 156 -12.32 -11.02 -3.33
CA GLU A 156 -11.95 -9.65 -3.68
C GLU A 156 -11.62 -9.49 -5.18
N ASN A 157 -11.31 -10.59 -5.86
CA ASN A 157 -11.06 -10.63 -7.31
C ASN A 157 -12.33 -11.00 -8.10
N ILE A 158 -13.50 -11.07 -7.45
CA ILE A 158 -14.79 -11.34 -8.07
C ILE A 158 -15.58 -10.04 -8.16
N TRP A 159 -15.97 -9.66 -9.37
CA TRP A 159 -16.84 -8.51 -9.59
C TRP A 159 -18.30 -8.86 -9.31
N LYS A 160 -18.79 -9.94 -9.95
CA LYS A 160 -20.19 -10.36 -9.92
C LYS A 160 -20.31 -11.86 -10.13
N ILE A 161 -21.32 -12.48 -9.54
CA ILE A 161 -21.67 -13.88 -9.79
C ILE A 161 -23.11 -13.97 -10.33
N GLU A 162 -23.29 -14.67 -11.44
CA GLU A 162 -24.59 -14.84 -12.10
C GLU A 162 -24.88 -16.32 -12.31
N LEU A 163 -26.06 -16.78 -11.85
CA LEU A 163 -26.55 -18.11 -12.17
C LEU A 163 -27.49 -18.04 -13.37
N HIS A 164 -27.09 -18.66 -14.47
CA HIS A 164 -27.91 -18.81 -15.67
C HIS A 164 -28.61 -20.17 -15.68
N GLN A 165 -29.94 -20.14 -15.84
CA GLN A 165 -30.80 -21.32 -15.98
C GLN A 165 -31.58 -21.26 -17.31
N PRO A 166 -30.94 -21.60 -18.45
CA PRO A 166 -31.54 -21.40 -19.76
C PRO A 166 -32.78 -22.28 -19.95
N GLN A 167 -33.89 -21.68 -20.35
CA GLN A 167 -35.14 -22.40 -20.61
C GLN A 167 -34.94 -23.53 -21.63
N GLY A 168 -35.33 -24.76 -21.26
CA GLY A 168 -35.24 -25.95 -22.11
C GLY A 168 -33.89 -26.66 -22.14
N LYS A 169 -32.88 -26.19 -21.40
CA LYS A 169 -31.61 -26.93 -21.19
C LYS A 169 -31.54 -27.54 -19.78
N THR A 170 -30.91 -28.70 -19.67
CA THR A 170 -30.71 -29.38 -18.37
C THR A 170 -29.51 -28.84 -17.60
N ALA A 171 -28.56 -28.18 -18.27
CA ALA A 171 -27.35 -27.64 -17.66
C ALA A 171 -27.56 -26.23 -17.12
N LYS A 172 -27.12 -25.99 -15.88
CA LYS A 172 -27.06 -24.66 -15.25
C LYS A 172 -25.63 -24.13 -15.33
N TYR A 173 -25.46 -22.82 -15.49
CA TYR A 173 -24.14 -22.20 -15.62
C TYR A 173 -23.95 -21.16 -14.53
N LEU A 174 -22.89 -21.28 -13.75
CA LEU A 174 -22.47 -20.28 -12.79
C LEU A 174 -21.36 -19.44 -13.42
N LEU A 175 -21.66 -18.18 -13.72
CA LEU A 175 -20.74 -17.22 -14.31
C LEU A 175 -20.14 -16.33 -13.22
N ILE A 176 -18.81 -16.30 -13.13
CA ILE A 176 -18.05 -15.52 -12.17
C ILE A 176 -17.24 -14.50 -12.97
N GLN A 177 -17.63 -13.23 -12.90
CA GLN A 177 -16.94 -12.14 -13.57
C GLN A 177 -15.75 -11.68 -12.73
N LEU A 178 -14.58 -11.52 -13.34
CA LEU A 178 -13.31 -11.34 -12.65
C LEU A 178 -12.84 -9.89 -12.64
N LEU A 179 -12.35 -9.43 -11.49
CA LEU A 179 -11.45 -8.27 -11.37
C LEU A 179 -9.97 -8.70 -11.47
N GLY A 180 -9.67 -9.92 -10.99
CA GLY A 180 -8.33 -10.49 -10.99
C GLY A 180 -8.31 -11.97 -11.35
N ALA A 181 -7.17 -12.44 -11.84
CA ALA A 181 -6.99 -13.87 -12.14
C ALA A 181 -6.92 -14.70 -10.85
N PRO A 182 -7.22 -16.01 -10.91
CA PRO A 182 -6.98 -16.90 -9.77
C PRO A 182 -5.48 -17.17 -9.58
N ARG A 183 -5.04 -17.34 -8.33
CA ARG A 183 -3.68 -17.82 -8.02
C ARG A 183 -3.51 -19.27 -8.46
N VAL A 184 -2.49 -19.54 -9.25
CA VAL A 184 -2.17 -20.90 -9.72
C VAL A 184 -1.15 -21.58 -8.80
N TYR A 185 -1.42 -22.82 -8.43
CA TYR A 185 -0.49 -23.68 -7.70
C TYR A 185 -0.34 -25.02 -8.40
N GLU A 186 0.88 -25.52 -8.47
CA GLU A 186 1.23 -26.86 -8.94
C GLU A 186 1.56 -27.74 -7.72
N LEU A 187 1.04 -28.96 -7.68
CA LEU A 187 1.39 -29.92 -6.65
C LEU A 187 2.76 -30.53 -6.98
N TYR A 188 3.72 -30.39 -6.08
CA TYR A 188 4.99 -31.09 -6.19
C TYR A 188 4.82 -32.57 -5.85
N VAL A 189 5.07 -33.44 -6.82
CA VAL A 189 5.18 -34.89 -6.60
C VAL A 189 6.68 -35.25 -6.70
N PRO A 190 7.31 -35.68 -5.61
CA PRO A 190 8.72 -36.05 -5.67
C PRO A 190 8.93 -37.30 -6.53
N ASN A 191 9.92 -37.26 -7.43
CA ASN A 191 10.39 -38.46 -8.11
C ASN A 191 11.06 -39.41 -7.09
N SER A 192 10.80 -40.70 -7.24
CA SER A 192 11.28 -41.80 -6.38
C SER A 192 12.81 -41.98 -6.33
N ASP A 193 13.59 -41.18 -7.07
CA ASP A 193 15.03 -41.41 -7.28
C ASP A 193 15.96 -40.59 -6.37
N VAL A 194 15.44 -39.72 -5.50
CA VAL A 194 16.28 -38.93 -4.58
C VAL A 194 16.12 -39.47 -3.15
N GLY A 195 17.06 -40.34 -2.76
CA GLY A 195 17.09 -41.10 -1.50
C GLY A 195 17.30 -40.30 -0.21
N VAL A 196 16.54 -39.22 0.02
CA VAL A 196 16.53 -38.47 1.28
C VAL A 196 15.10 -38.32 1.80
N TYR A 197 14.43 -39.45 2.07
CA TYR A 197 13.20 -39.45 2.84
C TYR A 197 13.46 -39.90 4.27
N SER A 198 13.22 -38.96 5.19
CA SER A 198 12.83 -39.31 6.54
C SER A 198 11.49 -40.07 6.49
N ILE A 199 11.38 -41.20 7.19
CA ILE A 199 10.16 -42.04 7.34
C ILE A 199 8.89 -41.22 7.69
N TYR A 200 9.04 -39.98 8.13
CA TYR A 200 7.93 -39.08 8.46
C TYR A 200 7.13 -38.53 7.27
N ASN A 201 7.64 -38.55 6.03
CA ASN A 201 6.99 -37.92 4.85
C ASN A 201 6.71 -38.86 3.64
N ASP A 202 6.85 -40.18 3.80
CA ASP A 202 6.57 -41.15 2.73
C ASP A 202 5.05 -41.20 2.37
N PRO A 203 4.64 -40.94 1.12
CA PRO A 203 3.24 -41.02 0.66
C PRO A 203 2.60 -42.40 0.79
N LEU A 204 3.39 -43.47 0.80
CA LEU A 204 2.89 -44.84 1.03
C LEU A 204 2.54 -45.08 2.50
N MET A 205 3.06 -44.25 3.41
CA MET A 205 2.93 -44.36 4.85
C MET A 205 2.13 -43.22 5.50
N ASN A 206 1.77 -42.18 4.75
CA ASN A 206 0.98 -41.05 5.24
C ASN A 206 -0.09 -40.64 4.22
N TYR A 207 -1.32 -40.40 4.68
CA TYR A 207 -2.40 -39.78 3.89
C TYR A 207 -2.95 -38.58 4.63
N ASN A 208 -3.24 -37.53 3.88
CA ASN A 208 -4.06 -36.43 4.34
C ASN A 208 -5.04 -36.10 3.20
N LYS A 209 -6.31 -35.91 3.55
CA LYS A 209 -7.37 -35.52 2.60
C LYS A 209 -7.02 -34.19 1.94
N ASP A 210 -6.40 -33.29 2.70
CA ASP A 210 -5.75 -32.09 2.20
C ASP A 210 -4.24 -32.32 2.11
N SER A 211 -3.64 -32.21 0.92
CA SER A 211 -2.18 -32.10 0.81
C SER A 211 -1.71 -30.93 1.68
N PRO A 212 -0.70 -31.11 2.56
CA PRO A 212 -0.22 -30.03 3.39
C PRO A 212 0.30 -28.88 2.50
N ASP A 213 0.09 -27.64 2.97
CA ASP A 213 0.32 -26.43 2.15
C ASP A 213 1.76 -26.27 1.67
N ASP A 214 2.71 -26.97 2.29
CA ASP A 214 4.12 -27.00 1.91
C ASP A 214 4.40 -27.78 0.61
N GLN A 215 3.46 -28.58 0.12
CA GLN A 215 3.58 -29.34 -1.14
C GLN A 215 3.09 -28.55 -2.37
N TRP A 216 2.34 -27.47 -2.18
CA TRP A 216 1.83 -26.65 -3.28
C TRP A 216 2.81 -25.53 -3.61
N ILE A 217 3.30 -25.50 -4.84
CA ILE A 217 4.23 -24.48 -5.34
C ILE A 217 3.44 -23.46 -6.15
N ARG A 218 3.66 -22.16 -5.91
CA ARG A 218 3.09 -21.10 -6.74
C ARG A 218 3.61 -21.20 -8.17
N ALA A 219 2.70 -21.15 -9.14
CA ALA A 219 2.99 -21.27 -10.56
C ALA A 219 2.43 -20.08 -11.36
N ILE A 220 2.85 -20.01 -12.62
CA ILE A 220 2.29 -19.13 -13.66
C ILE A 220 1.11 -19.83 -14.36
N ASP A 221 0.47 -19.14 -15.29
CA ASP A 221 -0.57 -19.72 -16.14
C ASP A 221 -0.04 -20.93 -16.94
N PHE A 222 -0.61 -22.12 -16.68
CA PHE A 222 -0.22 -23.36 -17.34
C PHE A 222 -0.96 -23.59 -18.67
N THR A 223 -1.99 -22.81 -18.97
CA THR A 223 -2.83 -23.04 -20.15
C THR A 223 -2.12 -22.61 -21.42
N PRO A 224 -2.42 -23.25 -22.58
CA PRO A 224 -1.89 -22.82 -23.86
C PRO A 224 -2.22 -21.35 -24.12
N CYS A 225 -1.24 -20.58 -24.59
CA CYS A 225 -1.37 -19.13 -24.85
C CYS A 225 -1.80 -18.30 -23.62
N SER A 226 -1.66 -18.81 -22.39
CA SER A 226 -2.05 -18.11 -21.16
C SER A 226 -3.52 -17.64 -21.15
N CYS A 227 -4.44 -18.56 -21.45
CA CYS A 227 -5.88 -18.32 -21.47
C CYS A 227 -6.46 -17.88 -20.12
N ILE A 228 -5.88 -18.29 -18.97
CA ILE A 228 -6.33 -17.82 -17.64
C ILE A 228 -6.06 -16.31 -17.55
N GLY A 229 -4.87 -15.87 -17.95
CA GLY A 229 -4.49 -14.46 -17.95
C GLY A 229 -5.35 -13.59 -18.87
N GLN A 230 -5.81 -14.15 -20.00
CA GLN A 230 -6.67 -13.46 -20.97
C GLN A 230 -8.16 -13.42 -20.59
N SER A 231 -8.58 -14.22 -19.61
CA SER A 231 -9.99 -14.35 -19.25
C SER A 231 -10.47 -13.17 -18.40
N SER A 232 -11.66 -12.66 -18.73
CA SER A 232 -12.39 -11.69 -17.91
C SER A 232 -13.47 -12.34 -17.05
N ALA A 233 -13.76 -13.64 -17.27
CA ALA A 233 -14.74 -14.38 -16.50
C ALA A 233 -14.44 -15.90 -16.50
N ILE A 234 -14.97 -16.57 -15.47
CA ILE A 234 -14.96 -18.03 -15.31
C ILE A 234 -16.41 -18.51 -15.39
N CYS A 235 -16.67 -19.54 -16.18
CA CYS A 235 -17.97 -20.20 -16.21
C CYS A 235 -17.84 -21.63 -15.69
N VAL A 236 -18.71 -22.02 -14.77
CA VAL A 236 -18.80 -23.38 -14.21
C VAL A 236 -20.12 -24.00 -14.66
N GLU A 237 -20.05 -25.09 -15.43
CA GLU A 237 -21.24 -25.87 -15.80
C GLU A 237 -21.55 -26.86 -14.69
N LEU A 238 -22.75 -26.73 -14.13
CA LEU A 238 -23.23 -27.47 -12.98
C LEU A 238 -23.99 -28.74 -13.42
N PRO A 239 -23.79 -29.89 -12.75
CA PRO A 239 -24.44 -31.15 -13.10
C PRO A 239 -25.95 -31.15 -12.81
N SER A 240 -26.77 -31.55 -13.79
CA SER A 240 -28.24 -31.43 -13.76
C SER A 240 -28.98 -32.17 -12.64
N ASN A 241 -28.32 -33.09 -11.91
CA ASN A 241 -28.94 -34.07 -11.02
C ASN A 241 -28.63 -33.88 -9.52
N ARG A 242 -28.15 -32.72 -9.07
CA ARG A 242 -27.84 -32.45 -7.66
C ARG A 242 -28.51 -31.17 -7.14
N ASP A 243 -28.90 -31.19 -5.87
CA ASP A 243 -29.26 -29.98 -5.13
C ASP A 243 -28.00 -29.15 -4.88
N PHE A 244 -28.10 -27.84 -5.11
CA PHE A 244 -26.96 -26.93 -5.00
C PHE A 244 -27.01 -26.12 -3.71
N PRO A 245 -25.85 -25.68 -3.19
CA PRO A 245 -25.80 -24.75 -2.09
C PRO A 245 -26.55 -23.45 -2.41
N ASN A 246 -27.06 -22.77 -1.39
CA ASN A 246 -27.67 -21.46 -1.57
C ASN A 246 -26.58 -20.42 -1.90
N PHE A 247 -26.29 -20.23 -3.20
CA PHE A 247 -25.29 -19.28 -3.68
C PHE A 247 -25.61 -17.84 -3.23
N ARG A 248 -26.90 -17.47 -3.13
CA ARG A 248 -27.34 -16.16 -2.62
C ARG A 248 -26.92 -15.92 -1.17
N ALA A 249 -26.86 -16.96 -0.34
CA ALA A 249 -26.39 -16.85 1.05
C ALA A 249 -24.86 -16.77 1.17
N ASN A 250 -24.12 -17.23 0.14
CA ASN A 250 -22.68 -17.44 0.19
C ASN A 250 -21.87 -16.50 -0.73
N CYS A 251 -22.53 -15.73 -1.60
CA CYS A 251 -21.91 -14.88 -2.61
C CYS A 251 -22.43 -13.44 -2.53
N ALA A 252 -21.52 -12.45 -2.49
CA ALA A 252 -21.88 -11.05 -2.67
C ALA A 252 -22.19 -10.77 -4.16
N HIS A 253 -23.12 -9.85 -4.44
CA HIS A 253 -23.51 -9.46 -5.81
C HIS A 253 -23.95 -10.65 -6.69
N TYR A 254 -24.85 -11.48 -6.14
CA TYR A 254 -25.42 -12.63 -6.82
C TYR A 254 -26.73 -12.29 -7.54
N GLU A 255 -26.80 -12.62 -8.83
CA GLU A 255 -28.02 -12.49 -9.63
C GLU A 255 -28.40 -13.82 -10.29
N GLU A 256 -29.70 -13.97 -10.57
CA GLU A 256 -30.24 -15.13 -11.28
C GLU A 256 -30.88 -14.67 -12.59
N SER A 257 -30.61 -15.40 -13.67
CA SER A 257 -31.16 -15.14 -14.98
C SER A 257 -31.73 -16.42 -15.58
N GLU A 258 -33.00 -16.35 -16.00
CA GLU A 258 -33.68 -17.42 -16.77
C GLU A 258 -33.56 -17.21 -18.29
N GLY A 259 -32.78 -16.21 -18.72
CA GLY A 259 -32.56 -15.89 -20.13
C GLY A 259 -31.75 -16.95 -20.89
N GLN A 260 -31.68 -16.81 -22.22
CA GLN A 260 -30.81 -17.67 -23.02
C GLN A 260 -29.34 -17.46 -22.64
N PHE A 261 -28.58 -18.54 -22.48
CA PHE A 261 -27.13 -18.48 -22.26
C PHE A 261 -26.44 -19.52 -23.13
N THR A 262 -25.42 -19.09 -23.88
CA THR A 262 -24.70 -19.93 -24.83
C THR A 262 -23.19 -19.79 -24.68
N LEU A 263 -22.52 -20.94 -24.64
CA LEU A 263 -21.06 -21.05 -24.73
C LEU A 263 -20.66 -21.14 -26.21
N GLN A 264 -19.72 -20.32 -26.64
CA GLN A 264 -19.17 -20.32 -28.01
C GLN A 264 -17.67 -20.53 -27.95
N SER A 265 -17.09 -21.23 -28.92
CA SER A 265 -15.64 -21.40 -28.99
C SER A 265 -14.97 -20.08 -29.38
N GLY A 266 -14.09 -19.58 -28.53
CA GLY A 266 -13.27 -18.40 -28.76
C GLY A 266 -11.83 -18.74 -29.16
N LEU A 267 -11.07 -17.71 -29.56
CA LEU A 267 -9.63 -17.79 -29.79
C LEU A 267 -8.91 -16.82 -28.84
N ALA A 268 -7.70 -17.20 -28.41
CA ALA A 268 -6.79 -16.28 -27.73
C ALA A 268 -6.53 -15.06 -28.62
N PHE A 269 -6.65 -13.86 -28.02
CA PHE A 269 -6.56 -12.58 -28.74
C PHE A 269 -5.31 -11.78 -28.36
N SER A 270 -4.53 -12.23 -27.38
CA SER A 270 -3.30 -11.53 -26.98
C SER A 270 -2.27 -11.52 -28.11
N SER A 271 -1.79 -10.34 -28.44
CA SER A 271 -0.73 -10.07 -29.41
C SER A 271 0.67 -10.38 -28.86
N ASN A 272 0.83 -10.36 -27.53
CA ASN A 272 2.08 -10.68 -26.85
C ASN A 272 1.87 -11.96 -26.00
N PRO A 273 2.66 -13.04 -26.20
CA PRO A 273 2.54 -14.28 -25.44
C PRO A 273 3.21 -14.21 -24.07
N ASP A 274 4.23 -13.36 -23.89
CA ASP A 274 4.96 -13.23 -22.64
C ASP A 274 4.15 -12.40 -21.62
N VAL A 275 3.32 -11.47 -22.10
CA VAL A 275 2.59 -10.53 -21.27
C VAL A 275 1.15 -10.41 -21.78
N VAL A 276 0.22 -11.10 -21.11
CA VAL A 276 -1.19 -11.19 -21.51
C VAL A 276 -2.12 -10.49 -20.49
N PRO A 277 -3.33 -10.04 -20.88
CA PRO A 277 -3.78 -9.83 -22.26
C PRO A 277 -3.24 -8.52 -22.82
N MET A 278 -2.81 -8.54 -24.09
CA MET A 278 -2.46 -7.34 -24.83
C MET A 278 -3.11 -7.34 -26.22
N VAL A 279 -3.87 -6.31 -26.56
CA VAL A 279 -4.49 -6.11 -27.86
C VAL A 279 -3.67 -5.15 -28.73
N ALA A 280 -3.63 -5.42 -30.03
CA ALA A 280 -2.97 -4.58 -31.02
C ALA A 280 -3.98 -4.14 -32.10
N PRO A 281 -3.86 -2.90 -32.62
CA PRO A 281 -4.72 -2.46 -33.71
C PRO A 281 -4.53 -3.34 -34.97
N PRO A 282 -5.60 -3.60 -35.74
CA PRO A 282 -5.51 -4.32 -37.00
C PRO A 282 -4.56 -3.65 -38.00
N ARG A 283 -4.05 -4.42 -38.97
CA ARG A 283 -3.18 -3.89 -40.02
C ARG A 283 -3.85 -2.72 -40.75
N GLY A 284 -3.15 -1.61 -40.87
CA GLY A 284 -3.62 -0.38 -41.53
C GLY A 284 -4.11 0.72 -40.59
N PHE A 285 -4.21 0.45 -39.29
CA PHE A 285 -4.48 1.48 -38.27
C PHE A 285 -3.20 1.94 -37.60
N GLN A 286 -3.02 3.26 -37.48
CA GLN A 286 -1.94 3.88 -36.71
C GLN A 286 -2.54 4.62 -35.52
N ILE A 287 -2.71 3.88 -34.42
CA ILE A 287 -3.24 4.45 -33.19
C ILE A 287 -2.07 4.90 -32.31
N PRO A 288 -2.07 6.15 -31.78
CA PRO A 288 -1.03 6.61 -30.87
C PRO A 288 -0.85 5.69 -29.67
N PHE A 289 0.37 5.72 -29.10
CA PHE A 289 0.74 4.94 -27.92
C PHE A 289 -0.25 5.16 -26.76
N ASP A 290 -0.65 6.39 -26.49
CA ASP A 290 -1.48 6.77 -25.36
C ASP A 290 -2.89 6.16 -25.42
N ILE A 291 -3.52 6.24 -26.60
CA ILE A 291 -4.83 5.64 -26.85
C ILE A 291 -4.70 4.12 -26.82
N SER A 292 -3.68 3.54 -27.45
CA SER A 292 -3.44 2.09 -27.45
C SER A 292 -3.21 1.54 -26.03
N PHE A 293 -2.50 2.29 -25.18
CA PHE A 293 -2.27 1.96 -23.78
C PHE A 293 -3.60 1.96 -23.01
N LYS A 294 -4.45 2.97 -23.21
CA LYS A 294 -5.76 3.03 -22.56
C LYS A 294 -6.72 1.93 -23.03
N VAL A 295 -6.72 1.59 -24.32
CA VAL A 295 -7.51 0.47 -24.87
C VAL A 295 -7.07 -0.85 -24.23
N ASN A 296 -5.77 -1.10 -24.11
CA ASN A 296 -5.25 -2.26 -23.40
C ASN A 296 -5.67 -2.25 -21.92
N SER A 297 -5.60 -1.11 -21.25
CA SER A 297 -6.09 -0.94 -19.87
C SER A 297 -7.56 -1.33 -19.72
N LEU A 298 -8.43 -0.95 -20.66
CA LEU A 298 -9.87 -1.30 -20.62
C LEU A 298 -10.08 -2.82 -20.73
N VAL A 299 -9.35 -3.51 -21.61
CA VAL A 299 -9.43 -4.97 -21.74
C VAL A 299 -8.93 -5.66 -20.48
N GLN A 300 -7.78 -5.24 -19.96
CA GLN A 300 -7.11 -5.85 -18.81
C GLN A 300 -7.91 -5.72 -17.51
N HIS A 301 -8.67 -4.63 -17.36
CA HIS A 301 -9.57 -4.39 -16.21
C HIS A 301 -11.00 -4.89 -16.44
N GLY A 302 -11.26 -5.62 -17.53
CA GLY A 302 -12.55 -6.23 -17.80
C GLY A 302 -13.66 -5.23 -18.15
N CYS A 303 -13.32 -4.04 -18.66
CA CYS A 303 -14.32 -3.07 -19.13
C CYS A 303 -14.91 -3.45 -20.50
N VAL A 304 -14.11 -4.12 -21.33
CA VAL A 304 -14.48 -4.58 -22.68
C VAL A 304 -13.83 -5.94 -22.97
N SER A 305 -14.41 -6.72 -23.89
CA SER A 305 -13.75 -7.91 -24.41
C SER A 305 -12.73 -7.54 -25.47
N GLY A 306 -11.51 -8.08 -25.38
CA GLY A 306 -10.50 -7.92 -26.42
C GLY A 306 -10.90 -8.54 -27.77
N SER A 307 -11.80 -9.54 -27.77
CA SER A 307 -12.32 -10.17 -28.99
C SER A 307 -13.27 -9.28 -29.80
N GLU A 308 -13.91 -8.29 -29.15
CA GLU A 308 -14.93 -7.43 -29.76
C GLU A 308 -14.35 -6.10 -30.28
N LEU A 309 -13.03 -5.91 -30.21
CA LEU A 309 -12.36 -4.71 -30.72
C LEU A 309 -12.11 -4.84 -32.23
N ASP A 310 -13.16 -4.57 -33.00
CA ASP A 310 -13.15 -4.67 -34.46
C ASP A 310 -12.63 -3.41 -35.18
N ASN A 311 -12.60 -3.45 -36.52
CA ASN A 311 -12.19 -2.31 -37.34
C ASN A 311 -13.05 -1.05 -37.11
N ASP A 312 -14.33 -1.21 -36.75
CA ASP A 312 -15.22 -0.10 -36.49
C ASP A 312 -14.88 0.59 -35.16
N PHE A 313 -14.53 -0.18 -34.13
CA PHE A 313 -13.97 0.37 -32.89
C PHE A 313 -12.68 1.16 -33.17
N TYR A 314 -11.73 0.58 -33.89
CA TYR A 314 -10.45 1.24 -34.17
C TYR A 314 -10.59 2.51 -35.02
N ARG A 315 -11.61 2.61 -35.89
CA ARG A 315 -11.95 3.86 -36.59
C ARG A 315 -12.44 4.97 -35.66
N LEU A 316 -13.08 4.62 -34.55
CA LEU A 316 -13.65 5.57 -33.59
C LEU A 316 -12.64 6.08 -32.58
N VAL A 317 -11.55 5.35 -32.36
CA VAL A 317 -10.43 5.76 -31.50
C VAL A 317 -9.23 6.26 -32.31
N ASP A 318 -9.41 6.49 -33.61
CA ASP A 318 -8.39 7.09 -34.49
C ASP A 318 -8.48 8.62 -34.42
N PRO A 319 -7.45 9.31 -33.89
CA PRO A 319 -7.46 10.76 -33.74
C PRO A 319 -7.41 11.52 -35.07
N HIS A 320 -7.11 10.86 -36.20
CA HIS A 320 -7.24 11.47 -37.53
C HIS A 320 -8.71 11.63 -37.94
N ARG A 321 -9.63 10.94 -37.27
CA ARG A 321 -11.06 10.88 -37.60
C ARG A 321 -11.94 11.55 -36.54
N ILE A 322 -11.60 11.34 -35.27
CA ILE A 322 -12.36 11.85 -34.12
C ILE A 322 -11.46 12.80 -33.32
N ASN A 323 -12.05 13.87 -32.79
CA ASN A 323 -11.32 14.77 -31.90
C ASN A 323 -10.73 14.00 -30.72
N VAL A 324 -9.43 14.19 -30.45
CA VAL A 324 -8.70 13.45 -29.42
C VAL A 324 -9.29 13.63 -28.02
N ASP A 325 -9.76 14.83 -27.66
CA ASP A 325 -10.38 15.09 -26.36
C ASP A 325 -11.65 14.26 -26.16
N PHE A 326 -12.42 14.04 -27.24
CA PHE A 326 -13.61 13.18 -27.20
C PHE A 326 -13.23 11.72 -27.01
N ILE A 327 -12.16 11.26 -27.67
CA ILE A 327 -11.65 9.89 -27.51
C ILE A 327 -11.22 9.68 -26.05
N GLU A 328 -10.36 10.56 -25.53
CA GLU A 328 -9.85 10.46 -24.16
C GLU A 328 -10.99 10.48 -23.13
N HIS A 329 -11.91 11.45 -23.24
CA HIS A 329 -13.03 11.57 -22.31
C HIS A 329 -13.95 10.33 -22.37
N ALA A 330 -14.23 9.80 -23.55
CA ALA A 330 -15.07 8.62 -23.71
C ALA A 330 -14.41 7.34 -23.15
N LEU A 331 -13.12 7.12 -23.42
CA LEU A 331 -12.39 5.96 -22.88
C LEU A 331 -12.23 6.06 -21.36
N GLU A 332 -12.04 7.25 -20.81
CA GLU A 332 -11.97 7.48 -19.37
C GLU A 332 -13.34 7.23 -18.70
N LYS A 333 -14.42 7.73 -19.29
CA LYS A 333 -15.78 7.46 -18.84
C LYS A 333 -16.12 5.98 -18.88
N MET A 334 -15.72 5.26 -19.94
CA MET A 334 -15.91 3.81 -20.03
C MET A 334 -15.20 3.09 -18.88
N TYR A 335 -13.95 3.45 -18.60
CA TYR A 335 -13.16 2.86 -17.52
C TYR A 335 -13.82 3.01 -16.13
N TYR A 336 -14.31 4.21 -15.79
CA TYR A 336 -14.90 4.48 -14.47
C TYR A 336 -16.39 4.17 -14.35
N SER A 337 -17.08 3.83 -15.43
CA SER A 337 -18.48 3.41 -15.38
C SER A 337 -18.72 2.15 -14.54
N LYS A 338 -17.66 1.34 -14.33
CA LYS A 338 -17.67 0.06 -13.59
C LYS A 338 -18.62 -1.00 -14.17
N ASP A 339 -19.15 -0.77 -15.37
CA ASP A 339 -19.98 -1.70 -16.12
C ASP A 339 -19.20 -2.29 -17.30
N PHE A 340 -19.48 -3.55 -17.63
CA PHE A 340 -18.94 -4.19 -18.83
C PHE A 340 -19.63 -3.63 -20.08
N CYS A 341 -18.84 -3.12 -21.03
CA CYS A 341 -19.33 -2.59 -22.30
C CYS A 341 -19.33 -3.68 -23.39
N TYR A 342 -20.52 -4.19 -23.69
CA TYR A 342 -20.71 -5.27 -24.68
C TYR A 342 -20.57 -4.82 -26.14
N GLU A 343 -20.97 -3.57 -26.45
CA GLU A 343 -20.92 -3.02 -27.82
C GLU A 343 -20.07 -1.73 -27.84
N PRO A 344 -18.73 -1.82 -27.72
CA PRO A 344 -17.87 -0.66 -27.50
C PRO A 344 -17.94 0.36 -28.65
N ALA A 345 -17.99 -0.09 -29.91
CA ALA A 345 -18.12 0.80 -31.06
C ALA A 345 -19.45 1.58 -31.07
N ARG A 346 -20.56 0.92 -30.72
CA ARG A 346 -21.88 1.58 -30.63
C ARG A 346 -21.92 2.57 -29.47
N TRP A 347 -21.39 2.17 -28.31
CA TRP A 347 -21.32 3.01 -27.12
C TRP A 347 -20.53 4.30 -27.39
N LEU A 348 -19.38 4.21 -28.07
CA LEU A 348 -18.58 5.38 -28.47
C LEU A 348 -19.37 6.31 -29.42
N LYS A 349 -20.04 5.76 -30.44
CA LYS A 349 -20.89 6.57 -31.35
C LYS A 349 -21.98 7.32 -30.58
N ASP A 350 -22.62 6.68 -29.62
CA ASP A 350 -23.67 7.30 -28.80
C ASP A 350 -23.11 8.37 -27.86
N GLN A 351 -21.93 8.18 -27.27
CA GLN A 351 -21.27 9.23 -26.48
C GLN A 351 -20.89 10.43 -27.36
N TYR A 352 -20.29 10.21 -28.54
CA TYR A 352 -19.89 11.31 -29.42
C TYR A 352 -21.08 12.13 -29.91
N ARG A 353 -22.24 11.50 -30.18
CA ARG A 353 -23.49 12.22 -30.48
C ARG A 353 -23.92 13.13 -29.34
N ARG A 354 -23.79 12.69 -28.08
CA ARG A 354 -24.11 13.51 -26.91
C ARG A 354 -23.16 14.69 -26.78
N TYR A 355 -21.85 14.49 -27.00
CA TYR A 355 -20.87 15.58 -26.94
C TYR A 355 -21.10 16.64 -28.02
N LEU A 356 -21.48 16.23 -29.22
CA LEU A 356 -21.81 17.14 -30.33
C LEU A 356 -23.14 17.89 -30.11
N GLY A 357 -24.06 17.33 -29.33
CA GLY A 357 -25.35 17.94 -29.01
C GLY A 357 -25.35 18.85 -27.78
N ALA A 358 -24.25 18.91 -27.02
CA ALA A 358 -24.13 19.74 -25.82
C ALA A 358 -23.71 21.18 -26.17
N ASN A 359 -24.25 22.17 -25.46
CA ASN A 359 -23.90 23.59 -25.64
C ASN A 359 -22.41 23.88 -25.38
N THR A 360 -21.79 23.10 -24.49
CA THR A 360 -20.35 23.15 -24.22
C THR A 360 -19.77 21.73 -24.31
N PRO A 361 -18.70 21.53 -25.10
CA PRO A 361 -18.06 20.22 -25.19
C PRO A 361 -17.39 19.86 -23.85
N PRO A 362 -17.23 18.55 -23.56
CA PRO A 362 -16.51 18.10 -22.38
C PRO A 362 -15.06 18.57 -22.44
N ARG A 363 -14.53 19.09 -21.32
CA ARG A 363 -13.08 19.38 -21.19
C ARG A 363 -12.30 18.08 -21.06
N SER A 364 -10.99 18.16 -21.32
CA SER A 364 -10.08 17.04 -21.08
C SER A 364 -10.24 16.50 -19.64
N PRO A 365 -10.31 15.17 -19.46
CA PRO A 365 -10.38 14.56 -18.13
C PRO A 365 -9.09 14.77 -17.31
N THR A 366 -8.01 15.17 -17.97
CA THR A 366 -6.67 15.31 -17.39
C THR A 366 -6.55 16.58 -16.56
N ILE A 367 -5.87 16.50 -15.41
CA ILE A 367 -5.66 17.64 -14.50
C ILE A 367 -4.43 18.42 -14.96
N SER A 368 -4.54 19.74 -14.98
CA SER A 368 -3.39 20.61 -15.24
C SER A 368 -2.42 20.55 -14.06
N LEU A 369 -1.23 19.97 -14.27
CA LEU A 369 -0.27 19.71 -13.20
C LEU A 369 0.52 20.95 -12.76
N ASP A 370 0.81 21.03 -11.46
CA ASP A 370 1.75 21.99 -10.91
C ASP A 370 3.21 21.69 -11.31
N ASN A 371 4.05 22.74 -11.28
CA ASN A 371 5.49 22.60 -11.48
C ASN A 371 6.09 21.53 -10.56
N GLY A 372 6.82 20.58 -11.15
CA GLY A 372 7.47 19.50 -10.41
C GLY A 372 6.63 18.22 -10.31
N LEU A 373 5.44 18.16 -10.92
CA LEU A 373 4.67 16.93 -11.10
C LEU A 373 4.74 16.47 -12.55
N VAL A 374 4.63 15.16 -12.77
CA VAL A 374 4.65 14.53 -14.09
C VAL A 374 3.66 13.37 -14.15
N TYR A 375 3.10 13.14 -15.34
CA TYR A 375 2.25 11.99 -15.62
C TYR A 375 3.11 10.79 -16.04
N ILE A 376 2.97 9.66 -15.35
CA ILE A 376 3.76 8.45 -15.59
C ILE A 376 2.85 7.25 -15.74
N ARG A 377 3.04 6.47 -16.79
CA ARG A 377 2.32 5.21 -17.00
C ARG A 377 2.95 4.08 -16.18
N ARG A 378 2.11 3.16 -15.72
CA ARG A 378 2.53 2.01 -14.91
C ARG A 378 2.04 0.70 -15.51
N ALA A 379 2.89 -0.33 -15.48
CA ALA A 379 2.51 -1.71 -15.77
C ALA A 379 2.66 -2.55 -14.49
N GLN A 380 1.56 -3.15 -14.02
CA GLN A 380 1.58 -4.13 -12.93
C GLN A 380 1.52 -5.53 -13.53
N ILE A 381 2.52 -6.35 -13.24
CA ILE A 381 2.67 -7.70 -13.79
C ILE A 381 2.43 -8.70 -12.67
N THR A 382 1.43 -9.56 -12.87
CA THR A 382 1.12 -10.72 -12.02
C THR A 382 1.67 -12.00 -12.64
N PRO A 383 1.70 -13.11 -11.89
CA PRO A 383 2.05 -14.42 -12.43
C PRO A 383 1.21 -14.85 -13.65
N CYS A 384 -0.07 -14.45 -13.72
CA CYS A 384 -0.95 -14.83 -14.82
C CYS A 384 -1.19 -13.72 -15.85
N LYS A 385 -1.13 -12.42 -15.49
CA LYS A 385 -1.51 -11.33 -16.40
C LYS A 385 -0.80 -10.00 -16.16
N VAL A 386 -1.10 -9.01 -16.99
CA VAL A 386 -0.65 -7.62 -16.87
C VAL A 386 -1.82 -6.64 -16.73
N TYR A 387 -1.56 -5.54 -16.04
CA TYR A 387 -2.45 -4.39 -15.92
C TYR A 387 -1.70 -3.11 -16.25
N PHE A 388 -2.21 -2.37 -17.23
CA PHE A 388 -1.77 -1.04 -17.59
C PHE A 388 -2.58 -0.03 -16.80
N CYS A 389 -1.89 0.84 -16.08
CA CYS A 389 -2.47 1.79 -15.16
C CYS A 389 -1.96 3.20 -15.46
N GLY A 390 -2.78 4.19 -15.12
CA GLY A 390 -2.46 5.60 -15.28
C GLY A 390 -2.83 6.18 -16.65
N PRO A 391 -2.20 7.30 -17.03
CA PRO A 391 -1.03 7.90 -16.40
C PRO A 391 -1.29 8.41 -14.96
N GLU A 392 -0.40 8.07 -14.03
CA GLU A 392 -0.42 8.46 -12.62
C GLU A 392 0.31 9.78 -12.42
N ILE A 393 -0.13 10.57 -11.45
CA ILE A 393 0.55 11.81 -11.07
C ILE A 393 1.69 11.44 -10.13
N ASN A 394 2.92 11.77 -10.51
CA ASN A 394 4.12 11.51 -9.72
C ASN A 394 4.87 12.81 -9.44
N VAL A 395 5.48 12.90 -8.27
CA VAL A 395 6.48 13.93 -8.00
C VAL A 395 7.69 13.66 -8.88
N SER A 396 8.11 14.67 -9.64
CA SER A 396 9.23 14.55 -10.54
C SER A 396 10.53 14.28 -9.77
N ASN A 397 11.43 13.55 -10.41
CA ASN A 397 12.80 13.33 -9.94
C ASN A 397 13.80 13.95 -10.94
N ARG A 398 15.09 13.86 -10.62
CA ARG A 398 16.16 14.46 -11.42
C ARG A 398 16.16 13.96 -12.86
N VAL A 399 15.93 12.66 -13.07
CA VAL A 399 15.94 12.03 -14.40
C VAL A 399 14.76 12.51 -15.22
N LEU A 400 13.55 12.43 -14.66
CA LEU A 400 12.31 12.84 -15.35
C LEU A 400 12.32 14.34 -15.66
N ARG A 401 12.90 15.18 -14.80
CA ARG A 401 13.07 16.62 -15.07
C ARG A 401 14.00 16.87 -16.25
N HIS A 402 15.12 16.15 -16.32
CA HIS A 402 16.09 16.37 -17.40
C HIS A 402 15.54 15.88 -18.74
N PHE A 403 14.96 14.68 -18.76
CA PHE A 403 14.41 14.04 -19.97
C PHE A 403 12.90 14.28 -20.12
N HIS A 404 12.41 15.46 -19.75
CA HIS A 404 10.98 15.78 -19.72
C HIS A 404 10.30 15.75 -21.10
N GLU A 405 11.06 15.94 -22.19
CA GLU A 405 10.56 15.81 -23.57
C GLU A 405 10.28 14.35 -23.98
N HIS A 406 10.71 13.39 -23.15
CA HIS A 406 10.60 11.95 -23.42
C HIS A 406 9.84 11.21 -22.32
N ILE A 407 8.95 11.90 -21.60
CA ILE A 407 8.18 11.31 -20.48
C ILE A 407 7.38 10.08 -20.93
N ASP A 408 6.80 10.09 -22.13
CA ASP A 408 6.05 8.94 -22.66
C ASP A 408 6.92 7.73 -23.03
N ASN A 409 8.23 7.86 -22.91
CA ASN A 409 9.18 6.76 -23.08
C ASN A 409 9.60 6.16 -21.73
N PHE A 410 9.22 6.75 -20.60
CA PHE A 410 9.38 6.14 -19.28
C PHE A 410 8.16 5.29 -18.91
N LEU A 411 8.42 4.10 -18.36
CA LEU A 411 7.39 3.21 -17.83
C LEU A 411 7.79 2.77 -16.43
N ARG A 412 6.85 2.88 -15.48
CA ARG A 412 7.02 2.26 -14.16
C ARG A 412 6.50 0.83 -14.21
N VAL A 413 7.34 -0.15 -13.85
CA VAL A 413 6.92 -1.56 -13.79
C VAL A 413 6.85 -2.02 -12.34
N SER A 414 5.89 -2.86 -11.99
CA SER A 414 5.76 -3.46 -10.65
C SER A 414 5.37 -4.94 -10.75
N PHE A 415 6.06 -5.80 -10.01
CA PHE A 415 5.74 -7.22 -9.92
C PHE A 415 4.97 -7.53 -8.64
N VAL A 416 3.72 -7.94 -8.81
CA VAL A 416 2.75 -8.14 -7.72
C VAL A 416 2.08 -9.52 -7.85
N ASP A 417 1.42 -10.00 -6.81
CA ASP A 417 0.61 -11.22 -6.86
C ASP A 417 -0.79 -10.92 -7.45
N GLU A 418 -1.66 -11.92 -7.62
CA GLU A 418 -2.96 -11.75 -8.29
C GLU A 418 -3.94 -10.81 -7.58
N GLU A 419 -3.77 -10.58 -6.27
CA GLU A 419 -4.52 -9.59 -5.48
C GLU A 419 -3.82 -8.23 -5.43
N LEU A 420 -2.78 -8.03 -6.25
CA LEU A 420 -2.01 -6.80 -6.39
C LEU A 420 -1.17 -6.43 -5.16
N ASP A 421 -1.03 -7.36 -4.21
CA ASP A 421 -0.08 -7.30 -3.10
C ASP A 421 1.34 -7.66 -3.55
N ASN A 422 2.36 -7.33 -2.75
CA ASN A 422 3.75 -7.71 -3.07
C ASN A 422 3.90 -9.24 -3.15
N LEU A 423 4.74 -9.71 -4.08
CA LEU A 423 5.26 -11.08 -4.08
C LEU A 423 6.26 -11.27 -2.93
N TYR A 424 6.25 -12.45 -2.32
CA TYR A 424 7.12 -12.82 -1.22
C TYR A 424 8.03 -14.01 -1.57
N SER A 425 9.03 -14.26 -0.73
CA SER A 425 9.96 -15.39 -0.84
C SER A 425 9.28 -16.74 -1.13
N ALA A 426 8.14 -17.00 -0.48
CA ALA A 426 7.40 -18.26 -0.62
C ALA A 426 6.75 -18.45 -2.01
N ASP A 427 6.61 -17.38 -2.79
CA ASP A 427 6.04 -17.42 -4.15
C ASP A 427 7.14 -17.69 -5.19
N LEU A 428 8.38 -17.27 -4.90
CA LEU A 428 9.54 -17.40 -5.80
C LEU A 428 10.42 -18.63 -5.51
N SER A 429 10.26 -19.28 -4.35
CA SER A 429 11.03 -20.47 -3.94
C SER A 429 10.20 -21.71 -3.68
N THR A 430 10.79 -22.88 -3.94
CA THR A 430 10.28 -24.16 -3.45
C THR A 430 10.75 -24.39 -2.02
N ARG A 431 9.85 -24.73 -1.08
CA ARG A 431 10.24 -25.04 0.31
C ARG A 431 10.96 -26.39 0.47
N ILE A 432 11.01 -27.18 -0.59
CA ILE A 432 11.44 -28.60 -0.60
C ILE A 432 12.91 -28.74 -1.02
N SER A 433 13.47 -27.75 -1.70
CA SER A 433 14.91 -27.69 -2.00
C SER A 433 15.46 -26.32 -1.66
N GLU A 434 16.63 -26.26 -1.04
CA GLU A 434 17.32 -24.99 -0.68
C GLU A 434 17.72 -24.14 -1.91
N ARG A 435 17.43 -24.59 -3.15
CA ARG A 435 17.82 -23.91 -4.41
C ARG A 435 16.74 -23.85 -5.50
N GLY A 436 15.52 -24.37 -5.29
CA GLY A 436 14.50 -24.42 -6.34
C GLY A 436 13.80 -23.07 -6.54
N LYS A 437 14.05 -22.41 -7.68
CA LYS A 437 13.35 -21.20 -8.15
C LYS A 437 12.06 -21.59 -8.87
N THR A 438 10.94 -20.89 -8.63
CA THR A 438 9.64 -21.18 -9.28
C THR A 438 9.57 -20.58 -10.70
N GLY A 439 8.54 -20.96 -11.47
CA GLY A 439 8.27 -20.34 -12.78
C GLY A 439 8.03 -18.82 -12.69
N ILE A 440 7.57 -18.32 -11.54
CA ILE A 440 7.38 -16.89 -11.29
C ILE A 440 8.74 -16.16 -11.27
N TYR A 441 9.75 -16.73 -10.63
CA TYR A 441 11.11 -16.18 -10.63
C TYR A 441 11.63 -15.98 -12.06
N TYR A 442 11.53 -17.03 -12.90
CA TYR A 442 12.03 -16.98 -14.28
C TYR A 442 11.20 -16.05 -15.17
N ARG A 443 9.89 -15.96 -14.95
CA ARG A 443 9.03 -15.00 -15.63
C ARG A 443 9.49 -13.55 -15.37
N ILE A 444 9.70 -13.19 -14.10
CA ILE A 444 10.19 -11.86 -13.72
C ILE A 444 11.54 -11.59 -14.38
N LEU A 445 12.51 -12.49 -14.23
CA LEU A 445 13.84 -12.32 -14.79
C LEU A 445 13.82 -12.18 -16.31
N SER A 446 13.00 -12.98 -17.02
CA SER A 446 12.88 -12.89 -18.48
C SER A 446 12.35 -11.54 -18.95
N ILE A 447 11.41 -10.93 -18.21
CA ILE A 447 10.85 -9.63 -18.53
C ILE A 447 11.87 -8.52 -18.31
N LEU A 448 12.72 -8.65 -17.28
CA LEU A 448 13.81 -7.71 -17.03
C LEU A 448 14.82 -7.72 -18.19
N MET A 449 15.30 -8.91 -18.55
CA MET A 449 16.34 -9.09 -19.58
C MET A 449 15.84 -8.76 -21.00
N ASN A 450 14.61 -9.16 -21.35
CA ASN A 450 14.09 -9.00 -22.70
C ASN A 450 13.40 -7.64 -22.94
N GLY A 451 12.93 -7.00 -21.86
CA GLY A 451 12.10 -5.81 -21.90
C GLY A 451 10.62 -6.09 -22.25
N LEU A 452 9.86 -5.02 -22.46
CA LEU A 452 8.42 -5.05 -22.74
C LEU A 452 8.11 -4.32 -24.06
N ASP A 453 7.49 -4.98 -25.02
CA ASP A 453 6.94 -4.31 -26.20
C ASP A 453 5.47 -3.92 -25.97
N ILE A 454 5.21 -2.61 -25.95
CA ILE A 454 3.87 -2.06 -25.76
C ILE A 454 3.58 -1.07 -26.89
N ALA A 455 2.61 -1.43 -27.73
CA ALA A 455 2.14 -0.60 -28.84
C ALA A 455 3.29 -0.05 -29.73
N GLY A 456 4.29 -0.89 -30.02
CA GLY A 456 5.43 -0.56 -30.88
C GLY A 456 6.57 0.17 -30.17
N LYS A 457 6.47 0.42 -28.85
CA LYS A 457 7.59 0.89 -28.02
C LYS A 457 8.17 -0.29 -27.23
N LYS A 458 9.45 -0.58 -27.44
CA LYS A 458 10.20 -1.55 -26.63
C LYS A 458 10.84 -0.85 -25.41
N PHE A 459 10.32 -1.13 -24.22
CA PHE A 459 10.80 -0.64 -22.94
C PHE A 459 11.84 -1.60 -22.34
N GLU A 460 13.04 -1.09 -22.07
CA GLU A 460 14.17 -1.86 -21.53
C GLU A 460 14.46 -1.44 -20.09
N PHE A 461 15.03 -2.33 -19.28
CA PHE A 461 15.37 -2.05 -17.89
C PHE A 461 16.21 -0.77 -17.77
N LEU A 462 15.84 0.14 -16.86
CA LEU A 462 16.57 1.39 -16.61
C LEU A 462 17.31 1.34 -15.27
N ALA A 463 16.55 1.36 -14.17
CA ALA A 463 17.05 1.33 -12.79
C ALA A 463 15.90 1.25 -11.76
N PHE A 464 16.24 1.13 -10.48
CA PHE A 464 15.31 1.25 -9.35
C PHE A 464 15.97 1.91 -8.14
N SER A 465 15.20 2.65 -7.35
CA SER A 465 15.62 3.13 -6.03
C SER A 465 15.35 2.11 -4.92
N SER A 466 15.93 2.29 -3.73
CA SER A 466 15.71 1.37 -2.59
C SER A 466 14.26 1.34 -2.10
N SER A 467 13.47 2.40 -2.27
CA SER A 467 12.03 2.37 -1.99
C SER A 467 11.29 1.53 -3.01
N GLN A 468 11.63 1.70 -4.30
CA GLN A 468 11.01 0.94 -5.38
C GLN A 468 11.35 -0.55 -5.31
N LEU A 469 12.58 -0.91 -4.94
CA LEU A 469 13.01 -2.29 -4.72
C LEU A 469 12.13 -3.00 -3.67
N ARG A 470 11.84 -2.35 -2.54
CA ARG A 470 10.93 -2.88 -1.49
C ARG A 470 9.46 -2.97 -1.92
N GLU A 471 9.12 -2.28 -3.01
CA GLU A 471 7.79 -2.30 -3.62
C GLU A 471 7.74 -3.23 -4.85
N ASN A 472 8.80 -4.03 -5.07
CA ASN A 472 8.98 -4.86 -6.26
C ASN A 472 8.76 -4.05 -7.56
N SER A 473 9.21 -2.80 -7.59
CA SER A 473 9.01 -1.87 -8.70
C SER A 473 10.30 -1.27 -9.23
N LEU A 474 10.28 -0.83 -10.50
CA LEU A 474 11.42 -0.27 -11.20
C LEU A 474 11.01 0.64 -12.36
N TRP A 475 12.00 1.29 -12.97
CA TRP A 475 11.85 2.06 -14.19
C TRP A 475 12.34 1.27 -15.40
N MET A 476 11.59 1.35 -16.48
CA MET A 476 12.01 0.98 -17.83
C MET A 476 11.95 2.19 -18.75
N PHE A 477 12.72 2.16 -19.83
CA PHE A 477 12.77 3.24 -20.82
C PHE A 477 12.73 2.68 -22.24
N ALA A 478 11.90 3.28 -23.09
CA ALA A 478 11.82 2.95 -24.51
C ALA A 478 12.74 3.84 -25.34
N ARG A 479 13.47 3.24 -26.29
CA ARG A 479 14.35 3.98 -27.20
C ARG A 479 13.59 5.09 -27.92
N THR A 480 14.18 6.28 -28.00
CA THR A 480 13.60 7.42 -28.73
C THR A 480 13.99 7.37 -30.21
N THR A 481 13.26 8.11 -31.04
CA THR A 481 13.62 8.34 -32.45
C THR A 481 14.95 9.09 -32.61
N THR A 482 15.36 9.84 -31.59
CA THR A 482 16.67 10.54 -31.53
C THR A 482 17.83 9.62 -31.16
N GLY A 483 17.57 8.34 -30.83
CA GLY A 483 18.59 7.36 -30.46
C GLY A 483 18.94 7.31 -28.97
N LEU A 484 18.20 8.01 -28.11
CA LEU A 484 18.37 7.92 -26.65
C LEU A 484 17.93 6.54 -26.16
N THR A 485 18.76 5.88 -25.34
CA THR A 485 18.51 4.55 -24.77
C THR A 485 18.60 4.57 -23.25
N ALA A 486 18.21 3.46 -22.62
CA ALA A 486 18.39 3.28 -21.17
C ALA A 486 19.87 3.39 -20.76
N ASP A 487 20.80 2.87 -21.56
CA ASP A 487 22.26 3.00 -21.32
C ASP A 487 22.72 4.46 -21.35
N SER A 488 22.28 5.24 -22.34
CA SER A 488 22.63 6.66 -22.44
C SER A 488 22.16 7.43 -21.19
N ILE A 489 20.99 7.09 -20.66
CA ILE A 489 20.45 7.68 -19.43
C ILE A 489 21.27 7.24 -18.21
N ARG A 490 21.64 5.95 -18.09
CA ARG A 490 22.50 5.46 -17.00
C ARG A 490 23.87 6.14 -16.99
N ALA A 491 24.50 6.27 -18.16
CA ALA A 491 25.78 6.96 -18.31
C ALA A 491 25.70 8.44 -17.90
N TRP A 492 24.56 9.09 -18.14
CA TRP A 492 24.32 10.47 -17.70
C TRP A 492 24.17 10.61 -16.17
N MET A 493 23.72 9.57 -15.46
CA MET A 493 23.47 9.65 -14.02
C MET A 493 24.73 9.83 -13.17
N GLY A 494 25.88 9.38 -13.66
CA GLY A 494 27.17 9.45 -12.98
C GLY A 494 28.11 8.32 -13.37
N ASP A 495 29.34 8.35 -12.85
CA ASP A 495 30.31 7.29 -13.02
C ASP A 495 30.28 6.33 -11.83
N PHE A 496 29.83 5.11 -12.10
CA PHE A 496 29.70 4.02 -11.12
C PHE A 496 30.74 2.91 -11.29
N SER A 497 31.69 3.05 -12.24
CA SER A 497 32.68 2.02 -12.60
C SER A 497 33.53 1.53 -11.41
N ARG A 498 33.77 2.40 -10.42
CA ARG A 498 34.51 2.08 -9.19
C ARG A 498 33.73 1.20 -8.19
N ILE A 499 32.45 0.92 -8.45
CA ILE A 499 31.58 0.17 -7.53
C ILE A 499 31.42 -1.27 -8.01
N ARG A 500 32.25 -2.17 -7.48
CA ARG A 500 32.24 -3.61 -7.80
C ARG A 500 31.36 -4.45 -6.87
N ASN A 501 30.22 -3.93 -6.44
CA ASN A 501 29.23 -4.68 -5.66
C ASN A 501 27.87 -4.36 -6.26
N VAL A 502 27.16 -5.39 -6.74
CA VAL A 502 25.91 -5.24 -7.49
C VAL A 502 24.84 -4.47 -6.69
N ALA A 503 24.63 -4.83 -5.42
CA ALA A 503 23.64 -4.18 -4.56
C ALA A 503 23.96 -2.69 -4.35
N LYS A 504 25.22 -2.37 -4.04
CA LYS A 504 25.69 -1.00 -3.86
C LYS A 504 25.62 -0.22 -5.16
N TYR A 505 25.99 -0.83 -6.29
CA TYR A 505 25.91 -0.24 -7.62
C TYR A 505 24.46 0.15 -7.94
N ALA A 506 23.53 -0.80 -7.83
CA ALA A 506 22.10 -0.57 -8.04
C ALA A 506 21.55 0.52 -7.10
N ALA A 507 21.94 0.50 -5.82
CA ALA A 507 21.54 1.51 -4.85
C ALA A 507 22.11 2.91 -5.14
N ARG A 508 23.25 3.04 -5.84
CA ARG A 508 23.80 4.33 -6.28
C ARG A 508 23.14 4.81 -7.57
N LEU A 509 22.97 3.92 -8.55
CA LEU A 509 22.25 4.18 -9.79
C LEU A 509 20.82 4.70 -9.52
N GLY A 510 20.11 4.07 -8.58
CA GLY A 510 18.75 4.42 -8.20
C GLY A 510 18.56 5.78 -7.50
N GLN A 511 19.63 6.46 -7.07
CA GLN A 511 19.47 7.71 -6.29
C GLN A 511 18.86 8.85 -7.09
N SER A 512 19.08 8.89 -8.40
CA SER A 512 18.56 9.93 -9.28
C SER A 512 17.03 9.86 -9.45
N PHE A 513 16.41 8.73 -9.07
CA PHE A 513 14.95 8.54 -9.11
C PHE A 513 14.23 8.93 -7.81
N GLY A 514 14.97 9.38 -6.79
CA GLY A 514 14.36 9.94 -5.58
C GLY A 514 13.60 11.23 -5.87
N SER A 515 12.35 11.32 -5.40
CA SER A 515 11.57 12.56 -5.44
C SER A 515 12.35 13.69 -4.78
N SER A 516 12.48 14.82 -5.48
CA SER A 516 13.33 15.93 -5.06
C SER A 516 12.90 17.22 -5.74
N THR A 517 13.24 18.35 -5.14
CA THR A 517 13.08 19.68 -5.74
C THR A 517 14.43 20.20 -6.19
N GLU A 518 14.58 20.46 -7.49
CA GLU A 518 15.79 21.11 -8.03
C GLU A 518 15.83 22.57 -7.58
N THR A 519 16.94 22.99 -6.99
CA THR A 519 17.11 24.34 -6.45
C THR A 519 18.11 25.14 -7.29
N LEU A 520 19.34 25.34 -6.84
CA LEU A 520 20.31 26.20 -7.51
C LEU A 520 21.45 25.36 -8.08
N SER A 521 22.14 25.90 -9.09
CA SER A 521 23.43 25.36 -9.49
C SER A 521 24.50 25.95 -8.58
N VAL A 522 25.39 25.10 -8.07
CA VAL A 522 26.53 25.49 -7.24
C VAL A 522 27.77 24.97 -7.95
N SER A 523 28.66 25.85 -8.37
CA SER A 523 29.86 25.45 -9.12
C SER A 523 30.90 24.78 -8.21
N ARG A 524 31.81 24.00 -8.78
CA ARG A 524 32.85 23.27 -8.03
C ARG A 524 33.85 24.20 -7.31
N ASP A 525 34.01 25.43 -7.77
CA ASP A 525 34.81 26.48 -7.11
C ASP A 525 34.07 27.15 -5.94
N GLU A 526 32.76 26.95 -5.82
CA GLU A 526 31.93 27.51 -4.75
C GLU A 526 31.69 26.50 -3.60
N ILE A 527 32.29 25.32 -3.70
CA ILE A 527 32.25 24.27 -2.68
C ILE A 527 33.64 24.09 -2.05
N GLU A 528 33.66 23.61 -0.82
CA GLU A 528 34.88 23.13 -0.18
C GLU A 528 34.69 21.69 0.33
N ILE A 529 35.76 20.90 0.33
CA ILE A 529 35.76 19.57 0.94
C ILE A 529 36.46 19.65 2.29
N ILE A 530 35.69 19.48 3.36
CA ILE A 530 36.16 19.51 4.74
C ILE A 530 36.36 18.08 5.29
N PRO A 531 37.26 17.89 6.27
CA PRO A 531 37.49 16.57 6.86
C PRO A 531 36.28 16.07 7.65
N ASP A 532 36.14 14.74 7.69
CA ASP A 532 35.23 14.06 8.60
C ASP A 532 35.69 14.21 10.05
N ALA A 533 34.75 14.49 10.96
CA ALA A 533 34.98 14.50 12.39
C ALA A 533 35.14 13.05 12.88
N LYS A 534 36.38 12.66 13.18
CA LYS A 534 36.73 11.30 13.57
C LYS A 534 37.30 11.26 14.98
N VAL A 535 36.86 10.30 15.77
CA VAL A 535 37.42 10.03 17.11
C VAL A 535 37.75 8.54 17.22
N LYS A 536 38.96 8.24 17.69
CA LYS A 536 39.39 6.88 17.99
C LYS A 536 39.09 6.55 19.45
N HIS A 537 38.43 5.44 19.68
CA HIS A 537 38.17 4.91 21.02
C HIS A 537 38.57 3.43 21.06
N GLY A 538 39.67 3.11 21.75
CA GLY A 538 40.26 1.78 21.71
C GLY A 538 40.74 1.41 20.30
N ALA A 539 40.26 0.28 19.77
CA ALA A 539 40.57 -0.19 18.43
C ALA A 539 39.66 0.37 17.32
N THR A 540 38.54 1.03 17.70
CA THR A 540 37.51 1.48 16.75
C THR A 540 37.65 2.98 16.47
N GLU A 541 37.60 3.37 15.19
CA GLU A 541 37.50 4.75 14.76
C GLU A 541 36.05 5.05 14.35
N TYR A 542 35.40 6.00 15.04
CA TYR A 542 34.05 6.42 14.70
C TYR A 542 34.06 7.74 13.94
N VAL A 543 33.16 7.86 12.96
CA VAL A 543 32.88 9.09 12.23
C VAL A 543 31.64 9.76 12.82
N PHE A 544 31.81 10.90 13.48
CA PHE A 544 30.73 11.67 14.09
C PHE A 544 29.95 12.51 13.07
N SER A 545 30.61 12.88 11.97
CA SER A 545 30.03 13.70 10.90
C SER A 545 29.47 12.87 9.73
N ASP A 546 29.14 11.59 9.94
CA ASP A 546 28.80 10.72 8.82
C ASP A 546 27.50 11.17 8.14
N GLY A 547 27.61 11.64 6.89
CA GLY A 547 26.48 12.03 6.07
C GLY A 547 26.08 13.51 6.20
N ILE A 548 26.83 14.34 6.92
CA ILE A 548 26.48 15.76 7.12
C ILE A 548 27.58 16.73 6.68
N GLY A 549 27.19 17.85 6.08
CA GLY A 549 28.01 18.99 5.71
C GLY A 549 27.40 20.31 6.17
N LYS A 550 27.87 21.42 5.60
CA LYS A 550 27.42 22.78 5.93
C LYS A 550 26.91 23.53 4.70
N ILE A 551 25.96 24.42 4.90
CA ILE A 551 25.46 25.37 3.89
C ILE A 551 25.52 26.79 4.45
N SER A 552 26.02 27.75 3.66
CA SER A 552 26.03 29.15 4.12
C SER A 552 24.61 29.69 4.28
N LEU A 553 24.42 30.63 5.21
CA LEU A 553 23.13 31.28 5.43
C LEU A 553 22.58 31.96 4.17
N GLU A 554 23.46 32.55 3.34
CA GLU A 554 23.05 33.19 2.09
C GLU A 554 22.50 32.18 1.09
N LEU A 555 23.19 31.05 0.88
CA LEU A 555 22.70 30.01 -0.02
C LEU A 555 21.41 29.39 0.54
N ALA A 556 21.38 29.07 1.83
CA ALA A 556 20.21 28.51 2.51
C ALA A 556 18.95 29.36 2.32
N ARG A 557 19.07 30.70 2.40
CA ARG A 557 17.96 31.62 2.15
C ARG A 557 17.42 31.51 0.71
N LYS A 558 18.32 31.44 -0.28
CA LYS A 558 17.93 31.31 -1.70
C LYS A 558 17.30 29.95 -1.98
N VAL A 559 17.84 28.89 -1.39
CA VAL A 559 17.31 27.52 -1.45
C VAL A 559 15.91 27.45 -0.82
N ALA A 560 15.72 27.99 0.38
CA ALA A 560 14.44 28.02 1.08
C ALA A 560 13.35 28.70 0.24
N LYS A 561 13.65 29.87 -0.33
CA LYS A 561 12.73 30.60 -1.21
C LYS A 561 12.35 29.78 -2.44
N LYS A 562 13.31 29.09 -3.08
CA LYS A 562 13.03 28.26 -4.25
C LYS A 562 12.21 27.01 -3.90
N CYS A 563 12.34 26.48 -2.69
CA CYS A 563 11.49 25.41 -2.18
C CYS A 563 10.12 25.90 -1.67
N GLY A 564 9.82 27.21 -1.73
CA GLY A 564 8.54 27.78 -1.28
C GLY A 564 8.39 27.90 0.23
N TYR A 565 9.50 28.02 0.98
CA TYR A 565 9.47 28.24 2.43
C TYR A 565 9.68 29.72 2.77
N ASP A 566 8.78 30.27 3.60
CA ASP A 566 8.88 31.65 4.12
C ASP A 566 9.95 31.78 5.21
N ILE A 567 10.09 30.74 6.04
CA ILE A 567 11.09 30.65 7.11
C ILE A 567 12.25 29.80 6.60
N ILE A 568 13.49 30.23 6.85
CA ILE A 568 14.70 29.51 6.46
C ILE A 568 14.85 28.26 7.33
N PRO A 569 14.83 27.04 6.76
CA PRO A 569 15.13 25.82 7.51
C PRO A 569 16.58 25.80 8.00
N SER A 570 16.80 25.22 9.19
CA SER A 570 18.13 25.02 9.80
C SER A 570 18.96 23.94 9.10
N ALA A 571 18.32 22.99 8.42
CA ALA A 571 19.00 21.91 7.71
C ALA A 571 18.23 21.43 6.48
N PHE A 572 18.97 20.93 5.49
CA PHE A 572 18.44 20.41 4.23
C PHE A 572 19.04 19.04 3.93
N GLN A 573 18.20 18.05 3.62
CA GLN A 573 18.66 16.80 3.02
C GLN A 573 18.84 16.99 1.52
N ILE A 574 20.03 16.70 1.01
CA ILE A 574 20.44 17.07 -0.35
C ILE A 574 20.94 15.91 -1.20
N ARG A 575 20.92 16.13 -2.52
CA ARG A 575 21.73 15.44 -3.53
C ARG A 575 22.43 16.47 -4.38
N TYR A 576 23.73 16.31 -4.57
CA TYR A 576 24.55 17.26 -5.33
C TYR A 576 25.75 16.51 -5.94
N GLY A 577 25.91 16.51 -7.26
CA GLY A 577 26.85 15.60 -7.92
C GLY A 577 26.61 14.16 -7.48
N GLY A 578 27.64 13.50 -6.94
CA GLY A 578 27.53 12.21 -6.25
C GLY A 578 27.56 12.29 -4.72
N TYR A 579 27.35 13.46 -4.13
CA TYR A 579 27.19 13.67 -2.70
C TYR A 579 25.74 13.42 -2.25
N LYS A 580 25.59 12.63 -1.20
CA LYS A 580 24.33 12.37 -0.48
C LYS A 580 24.52 12.70 1.00
N GLY A 581 23.59 13.47 1.57
CA GLY A 581 23.58 13.73 3.01
C GLY A 581 22.67 14.88 3.43
N VAL A 582 22.92 15.41 4.62
CA VAL A 582 22.34 16.64 5.15
C VAL A 582 23.35 17.77 5.08
N VAL A 583 22.90 19.01 4.88
CA VAL A 583 23.70 20.21 5.11
C VAL A 583 22.99 21.10 6.12
N ALA A 584 23.70 21.44 7.21
CA ALA A 584 23.21 22.33 8.26
C ALA A 584 23.64 23.77 7.98
N VAL A 585 22.78 24.73 8.32
CA VAL A 585 23.09 26.15 8.15
C VAL A 585 24.22 26.55 9.08
N ASP A 586 25.31 27.05 8.50
CA ASP A 586 26.42 27.67 9.23
C ASP A 586 26.35 29.19 8.98
N PRO A 587 25.91 29.99 9.98
CA PRO A 587 25.83 31.44 9.86
C PRO A 587 27.19 32.14 9.66
N THR A 588 28.29 31.44 9.95
CA THR A 588 29.65 31.99 9.89
C THR A 588 30.39 31.64 8.58
N SER A 589 29.86 30.69 7.80
CA SER A 589 30.50 30.27 6.55
C SER A 589 30.22 31.21 5.39
N PHE A 590 31.27 31.58 4.65
CA PHE A 590 31.18 32.30 3.38
C PHE A 590 31.16 31.36 2.16
N VAL A 591 31.57 30.09 2.33
CA VAL A 591 31.55 29.08 1.26
C VAL A 591 30.12 28.54 1.13
N LYS A 592 29.61 28.43 -0.10
CA LYS A 592 28.21 28.04 -0.33
C LYS A 592 27.89 26.67 0.24
N LEU A 593 28.73 25.67 -0.03
CA LEU A 593 28.59 24.31 0.51
C LEU A 593 29.94 23.79 1.01
N SER A 594 29.97 23.25 2.22
CA SER A 594 31.12 22.51 2.76
C SER A 594 30.74 21.04 2.88
N LEU A 595 31.34 20.18 2.07
CA LEU A 595 30.97 18.75 1.96
C LEU A 595 32.07 17.86 2.54
N ARG A 596 31.70 16.64 2.95
CA ARG A 596 32.62 15.67 3.57
C ARG A 596 32.83 14.43 2.71
N LYS A 597 33.94 13.72 2.95
CA LYS A 597 34.27 12.49 2.21
C LYS A 597 33.22 11.40 2.45
N SER A 598 32.68 11.28 3.67
CA SER A 598 31.63 10.31 3.95
C SER A 598 30.36 10.54 3.12
N MET A 599 30.08 11.78 2.70
CA MET A 599 28.92 12.11 1.85
C MET A 599 29.12 11.72 0.38
N HIS A 600 30.36 11.63 -0.10
CA HIS A 600 30.69 11.32 -1.50
C HIS A 600 30.47 9.83 -1.81
N LYS A 601 29.55 9.50 -2.72
CA LYS A 601 29.15 8.12 -3.01
C LYS A 601 29.60 7.60 -4.38
N TYR A 602 29.74 8.48 -5.38
CA TYR A 602 30.19 8.19 -6.75
C TYR A 602 30.63 9.49 -7.44
N GLU A 603 31.34 9.40 -8.56
CA GLU A 603 31.81 10.60 -9.30
C GLU A 603 30.69 11.13 -10.22
N SER A 604 30.56 12.46 -10.31
CA SER A 604 29.57 13.09 -11.20
C SER A 604 29.95 14.55 -11.52
N ASP A 605 29.65 14.97 -12.74
CA ASP A 605 29.84 16.36 -13.20
C ASP A 605 28.63 17.26 -12.92
N ASN A 606 27.57 16.72 -12.30
CA ASN A 606 26.35 17.47 -12.04
C ASN A 606 26.53 18.52 -10.93
N THR A 607 26.28 19.78 -11.24
CA THR A 607 26.39 20.94 -10.32
C THR A 607 25.05 21.41 -9.76
N LYS A 608 23.94 20.71 -10.03
CA LYS A 608 22.62 21.07 -9.54
C LYS A 608 22.37 20.53 -8.13
N LEU A 609 21.90 21.41 -7.24
CA LEU A 609 21.51 21.07 -5.88
C LEU A 609 20.04 20.67 -5.81
N ASP A 610 19.78 19.41 -5.51
CA ASP A 610 18.43 18.89 -5.25
C ASP A 610 18.18 18.79 -3.74
N VAL A 611 17.04 19.31 -3.29
CA VAL A 611 16.56 19.20 -1.90
C VAL A 611 15.48 18.14 -1.82
N LEU A 612 15.63 17.17 -0.92
CA LEU A 612 14.69 16.07 -0.69
C LEU A 612 13.78 16.37 0.50
N ALA A 613 14.33 16.99 1.54
CA ALA A 613 13.62 17.35 2.75
C ALA A 613 14.34 18.52 3.46
N CYS A 614 13.65 19.18 4.38
CA CYS A 614 14.22 20.20 5.24
C CYS A 614 13.78 19.99 6.70
N SER A 615 14.51 20.57 7.63
CA SER A 615 14.09 20.70 9.02
C SER A 615 12.78 21.50 9.10
N LYS A 616 11.81 20.98 9.86
CA LYS A 616 10.49 21.60 10.03
C LYS A 616 9.80 21.04 11.27
N PHE A 617 8.76 21.71 11.75
CA PHE A 617 7.85 21.15 12.74
C PHE A 617 7.33 19.78 12.28
N GLN A 618 7.63 18.72 13.02
CA GLN A 618 7.03 17.40 12.84
C GLN A 618 6.48 16.86 14.17
N PRO A 619 5.18 16.50 14.21
CA PRO A 619 4.57 15.95 15.40
C PRO A 619 5.20 14.61 15.81
N CYS A 620 5.29 14.40 17.12
CA CYS A 620 5.88 13.20 17.69
C CYS A 620 4.81 12.19 18.05
N TYR A 621 5.09 10.92 17.76
CA TYR A 621 4.19 9.82 18.09
C TYR A 621 4.97 8.65 18.69
N LEU A 622 4.41 8.04 19.72
CA LEU A 622 4.75 6.67 20.08
C LEU A 622 4.23 5.72 19.00
N ASN A 623 4.87 4.56 18.90
CA ASN A 623 4.42 3.45 18.07
C ASN A 623 4.63 2.14 18.84
N ARG A 624 4.17 1.02 18.30
CA ARG A 624 4.31 -0.31 18.94
C ARG A 624 5.75 -0.63 19.34
N GLN A 625 6.73 -0.35 18.49
CA GLN A 625 8.15 -0.63 18.78
C GLN A 625 8.64 0.20 19.97
N LEU A 626 8.47 1.52 19.93
CA LEU A 626 8.87 2.40 21.02
C LEU A 626 8.16 2.06 22.34
N ILE A 627 6.87 1.73 22.31
CA ILE A 627 6.12 1.32 23.51
C ILE A 627 6.69 0.01 24.06
N THR A 628 6.96 -0.98 23.21
CA THR A 628 7.61 -2.23 23.61
C THR A 628 8.97 -1.98 24.25
N LEU A 629 9.81 -1.12 23.67
CA LEU A 629 11.14 -0.81 24.23
C LEU A 629 11.04 -0.02 25.53
N LEU A 630 10.22 1.02 25.62
CA LEU A 630 10.04 1.82 26.83
C LEU A 630 9.41 1.01 27.97
N SER A 631 8.41 0.18 27.67
CA SER A 631 7.81 -0.76 28.64
C SER A 631 8.82 -1.82 29.06
N THR A 632 9.69 -2.29 28.15
CA THR A 632 10.83 -3.12 28.50
C THR A 632 11.76 -2.35 29.43
N LEU A 633 12.12 -1.10 29.16
CA LEU A 633 12.98 -0.27 30.02
C LEU A 633 12.32 0.19 31.34
N GLY A 634 11.09 -0.24 31.64
CA GLY A 634 10.44 -0.03 32.94
C GLY A 634 9.52 1.18 33.02
N VAL A 635 9.18 1.82 31.90
CA VAL A 635 8.05 2.78 31.87
C VAL A 635 6.77 2.02 32.18
N LYS A 636 5.98 2.51 33.15
CA LYS A 636 4.77 1.84 33.63
C LYS A 636 3.66 1.87 32.58
N ASP A 637 2.92 0.76 32.47
CA ASP A 637 1.84 0.61 31.49
C ASP A 637 0.77 1.72 31.58
N GLY A 638 0.40 2.11 32.80
CA GLY A 638 -0.55 3.21 33.05
C GLY A 638 -0.13 4.58 32.51
N VAL A 639 1.17 4.80 32.23
CA VAL A 639 1.62 6.02 31.54
C VAL A 639 1.12 6.00 30.10
N PHE A 640 1.27 4.89 29.37
CA PHE A 640 0.82 4.80 27.99
C PHE A 640 -0.70 4.88 27.87
N GLU A 641 -1.43 4.24 28.78
CA GLU A 641 -2.89 4.33 28.87
C GLU A 641 -3.35 5.79 29.07
N LYS A 642 -2.71 6.51 30.00
CA LYS A 642 -2.96 7.94 30.21
C LYS A 642 -2.69 8.75 28.94
N LYS A 643 -1.56 8.55 28.25
CA LYS A 643 -1.24 9.29 27.02
C LYS A 643 -2.22 8.98 25.89
N GLN A 644 -2.66 7.73 25.74
CA GLN A 644 -3.68 7.37 24.76
C GLN A 644 -5.02 8.05 25.07
N LYS A 645 -5.45 8.02 26.34
CA LYS A 645 -6.68 8.67 26.78
C LYS A 645 -6.66 10.17 26.52
N GLU A 646 -5.57 10.84 26.88
CA GLU A 646 -5.37 12.27 26.59
C GLU A 646 -5.47 12.57 25.09
N ALA A 647 -4.87 11.73 24.23
CA ALA A 647 -4.96 11.87 22.78
C ALA A 647 -6.40 11.67 22.26
N VAL A 648 -7.13 10.67 22.77
CA VAL A 648 -8.53 10.40 22.41
C VAL A 648 -9.44 11.56 22.84
N ASP A 649 -9.26 12.07 24.06
CA ASP A 649 -10.05 13.18 24.58
C ASP A 649 -9.83 14.45 23.73
N GLN A 650 -8.59 14.75 23.34
CA GLN A 650 -8.29 15.84 22.40
C GLN A 650 -9.01 15.66 21.05
N LEU A 651 -9.00 14.45 20.49
CA LEU A 651 -9.68 14.16 19.22
C LEU A 651 -11.21 14.29 19.32
N ASN A 652 -11.80 13.96 20.47
CA ASN A 652 -13.24 14.12 20.67
C ASN A 652 -13.65 15.60 20.78
N THR A 653 -12.81 16.46 21.37
CA THR A 653 -13.10 17.89 21.49
C THR A 653 -13.12 18.64 20.15
N ILE A 654 -12.47 18.09 19.10
CA ILE A 654 -12.45 18.68 17.75
C ILE A 654 -13.86 18.88 17.18
N LEU A 655 -14.82 18.05 17.58
CA LEU A 655 -16.18 18.06 17.02
C LEU A 655 -17.13 19.03 17.73
N THR A 656 -16.72 19.63 18.85
CA THR A 656 -17.60 20.43 19.71
C THR A 656 -17.05 21.82 20.05
N ASP A 657 -15.72 21.99 20.08
CA ASP A 657 -15.05 23.24 20.48
C ASP A 657 -14.19 23.79 19.34
N SER A 658 -14.57 24.96 18.80
CA SER A 658 -13.87 25.59 17.68
C SER A 658 -12.41 25.93 17.98
N THR A 659 -12.11 26.41 19.18
CA THR A 659 -10.75 26.83 19.57
C THR A 659 -9.85 25.61 19.70
N LYS A 660 -10.33 24.56 20.37
CA LYS A 660 -9.57 23.30 20.47
C LYS A 660 -9.39 22.62 19.12
N ALA A 661 -10.39 22.72 18.24
CA ALA A 661 -10.27 22.20 16.88
C ALA A 661 -9.13 22.88 16.11
N GLN A 662 -8.99 24.21 16.23
CA GLN A 662 -7.87 24.95 15.63
C GLN A 662 -6.52 24.48 16.18
N GLU A 663 -6.38 24.37 17.51
CA GLU A 663 -5.13 23.92 18.14
C GLU A 663 -4.72 22.51 17.69
N VAL A 664 -5.66 21.56 17.64
CA VAL A 664 -5.36 20.19 17.21
C VAL A 664 -5.02 20.15 15.72
N LEU A 665 -5.71 20.92 14.88
CA LEU A 665 -5.37 21.04 13.45
C LEU A 665 -3.97 21.65 13.26
N ASP A 666 -3.56 22.61 14.07
CA ASP A 666 -2.20 23.18 14.05
C ASP A 666 -1.11 22.16 14.40
N LEU A 667 -1.36 21.34 15.41
CA LEU A 667 -0.38 20.40 15.95
C LEU A 667 -0.30 19.10 15.15
N MET A 668 -1.43 18.60 14.65
CA MET A 668 -1.55 17.23 14.14
C MET A 668 -1.89 17.14 12.64
N SER A 669 -2.31 18.23 12.00
CA SER A 669 -2.70 18.28 10.59
C SER A 669 -1.70 19.09 9.75
N SER A 670 -1.70 18.83 8.44
CA SER A 670 -0.82 19.49 7.47
C SER A 670 -1.52 19.68 6.14
N GLY A 671 -1.27 20.82 5.49
CA GLY A 671 -1.67 21.05 4.11
C GLY A 671 -2.57 22.27 3.95
N GLU A 672 -2.87 22.60 2.69
CA GLU A 672 -3.68 23.76 2.34
C GLU A 672 -5.11 23.65 2.88
N VAL A 673 -5.68 22.44 2.88
CA VAL A 673 -7.03 22.20 3.38
C VAL A 673 -7.14 22.50 4.88
N THR A 674 -6.08 22.25 5.66
CA THR A 674 -6.03 22.64 7.08
C THR A 674 -6.22 24.16 7.24
N ASN A 675 -5.71 24.98 6.32
CA ASN A 675 -5.88 26.43 6.39
C ASN A 675 -7.33 26.84 6.09
N ILE A 676 -8.01 26.17 5.15
CA ILE A 676 -9.44 26.40 4.89
C ILE A 676 -10.26 26.15 6.16
N LEU A 677 -10.07 24.98 6.78
CA LEU A 677 -10.82 24.60 7.99
C LEU A 677 -10.57 25.59 9.14
N LYS A 678 -9.34 26.09 9.27
CA LYS A 678 -9.01 27.14 10.26
C LYS A 678 -9.74 28.44 9.97
N GLU A 679 -9.69 28.94 8.74
CA GLU A 679 -10.37 30.19 8.38
C GLU A 679 -11.89 30.08 8.58
N MET A 680 -12.48 28.91 8.30
CA MET A 680 -13.89 28.65 8.61
C MET A 680 -14.16 28.74 10.12
N LEU A 681 -13.35 28.08 10.95
CA LEU A 681 -13.49 28.14 12.42
C LEU A 681 -13.28 29.57 12.95
N ILE A 682 -12.30 30.32 12.43
CA ILE A 682 -12.02 31.72 12.79
C ILE A 682 -13.19 32.63 12.37
N CYS A 683 -13.82 32.34 11.24
CA CYS A 683 -15.01 33.05 10.76
C CYS A 683 -16.26 32.81 11.63
N GLY A 684 -16.20 31.90 12.60
CA GLY A 684 -17.30 31.61 13.51
C GLY A 684 -18.19 30.42 13.11
N TYR A 685 -17.79 29.64 12.10
CA TYR A 685 -18.45 28.36 11.84
C TYR A 685 -18.28 27.41 13.02
N LYS A 686 -19.37 26.77 13.44
CA LYS A 686 -19.34 25.72 14.45
C LYS A 686 -18.92 24.39 13.79
N PRO A 687 -18.08 23.56 14.45
CA PRO A 687 -17.55 22.32 13.89
C PRO A 687 -18.58 21.37 13.29
N ASN A 688 -19.79 21.30 13.86
CA ASN A 688 -20.82 20.33 13.51
C ASN A 688 -22.00 20.92 12.72
N VAL A 689 -21.96 22.20 12.34
CA VAL A 689 -23.07 22.88 11.65
C VAL A 689 -22.86 22.93 10.15
N GLU A 690 -21.68 23.38 9.71
CA GLU A 690 -21.39 23.46 8.27
C GLU A 690 -20.99 22.05 7.76
N PRO A 691 -21.70 21.50 6.74
CA PRO A 691 -21.50 20.13 6.28
C PRO A 691 -20.06 19.78 5.87
N PHE A 692 -19.38 20.67 5.14
CA PHE A 692 -18.01 20.41 4.67
C PHE A 692 -17.02 20.35 5.84
N LEU A 693 -17.04 21.33 6.75
CA LEU A 693 -16.24 21.38 7.97
C LEU A 693 -16.50 20.15 8.86
N SER A 694 -17.76 19.81 9.08
CA SER A 694 -18.16 18.66 9.91
C SER A 694 -17.61 17.35 9.33
N MET A 695 -17.81 17.12 8.03
CA MET A 695 -17.31 15.92 7.34
C MET A 695 -15.77 15.83 7.43
N MET A 696 -15.06 16.94 7.25
CA MET A 696 -13.60 17.00 7.31
C MET A 696 -13.04 16.72 8.71
N LEU A 697 -13.65 17.29 9.75
CA LEU A 697 -13.24 17.06 11.14
C LEU A 697 -13.56 15.64 11.62
N GLN A 698 -14.71 15.09 11.24
CA GLN A 698 -15.06 13.69 11.53
C GLN A 698 -14.07 12.71 10.89
N THR A 699 -13.68 12.97 9.63
CA THR A 699 -12.71 12.14 8.90
C THR A 699 -11.32 12.21 9.53
N PHE A 700 -10.89 13.41 9.91
CA PHE A 700 -9.63 13.60 10.64
C PHE A 700 -9.63 12.78 11.95
N ARG A 701 -10.68 12.90 12.77
CA ARG A 701 -10.84 12.12 14.02
C ARG A 701 -10.81 10.62 13.73
N ALA A 702 -11.62 10.15 12.79
CA ALA A 702 -11.73 8.74 12.44
C ALA A 702 -10.37 8.15 12.01
N SER A 703 -9.59 8.88 11.21
CA SER A 703 -8.26 8.44 10.79
C SER A 703 -7.26 8.36 11.93
N LYS A 704 -7.26 9.32 12.86
CA LYS A 704 -6.39 9.25 14.04
C LYS A 704 -6.76 8.10 14.98
N LEU A 705 -8.07 7.83 15.16
CA LEU A 705 -8.53 6.65 15.91
C LEU A 705 -8.12 5.33 15.23
N LEU A 706 -8.20 5.27 13.90
CA LEU A 706 -7.73 4.10 13.15
C LEU A 706 -6.22 3.90 13.29
N GLU A 707 -5.41 4.97 13.24
CA GLU A 707 -3.97 4.90 13.46
C GLU A 707 -3.62 4.46 14.90
N LEU A 708 -4.40 4.86 15.90
CA LEU A 708 -4.29 4.35 17.28
C LEU A 708 -4.58 2.85 17.35
N ARG A 709 -5.66 2.36 16.72
CA ARG A 709 -5.99 0.92 16.68
C ARG A 709 -4.92 0.10 15.97
N GLN A 710 -4.59 0.47 14.73
CA GLN A 710 -3.76 -0.35 13.84
C GLN A 710 -2.26 -0.24 14.10
N LYS A 711 -1.80 0.88 14.67
CA LYS A 711 -0.37 1.17 14.82
C LYS A 711 0.01 1.65 16.23
N THR A 712 -0.96 1.81 17.12
CA THR A 712 -0.74 2.37 18.48
C THR A 712 -0.01 3.70 18.39
N ARG A 713 -0.42 4.54 17.42
CA ARG A 713 0.24 5.80 17.07
C ARG A 713 -0.22 6.94 18.00
N ILE A 714 0.28 6.95 19.24
CA ILE A 714 -0.14 7.90 20.28
C ILE A 714 0.62 9.22 20.12
N PHE A 715 -0.10 10.34 19.98
CA PHE A 715 0.50 11.68 19.87
C PHE A 715 1.11 12.12 21.21
N ILE A 716 2.35 12.65 21.17
CA ILE A 716 3.06 13.15 22.37
C ILE A 716 3.34 14.65 22.21
N PRO A 717 2.62 15.53 22.94
CA PRO A 717 2.82 16.98 22.85
C PRO A 717 4.23 17.45 23.23
N LYS A 718 4.82 16.82 24.26
CA LYS A 718 6.19 17.07 24.77
C LYS A 718 7.23 16.23 24.02
N GLY A 719 7.20 16.32 22.70
CA GLY A 719 8.16 15.68 21.83
C GLY A 719 8.06 16.15 20.39
N ARG A 720 9.11 15.93 19.60
CA ARG A 720 9.14 16.18 18.15
C ARG A 720 9.85 15.05 17.44
N ALA A 721 9.49 14.84 16.18
CA ALA A 721 10.33 14.11 15.24
C ALA A 721 11.30 15.12 14.61
N MET A 722 12.61 14.94 14.76
CA MET A 722 13.60 15.95 14.40
C MET A 722 14.71 15.38 13.52
N MET A 723 15.16 16.16 12.54
CA MET A 723 16.33 15.81 11.75
C MET A 723 17.59 15.87 12.62
N GLY A 724 18.45 14.86 12.51
CA GLY A 724 19.75 14.87 13.18
C GLY A 724 20.73 15.81 12.50
N VAL A 725 21.46 16.58 13.30
CA VAL A 725 22.55 17.46 12.83
C VAL A 725 23.74 17.42 13.79
N LEU A 726 24.89 17.92 13.33
CA LEU A 726 26.14 17.91 14.07
C LEU A 726 26.41 19.29 14.69
N ASP A 727 26.90 19.31 15.93
CA ASP A 727 27.45 20.50 16.55
C ASP A 727 28.83 20.82 15.95
N GLU A 728 28.87 21.72 14.97
CA GLU A 728 30.11 22.20 14.36
C GLU A 728 30.96 23.09 15.31
N THR A 729 30.38 23.56 16.43
CA THR A 729 31.05 24.48 17.37
C THR A 729 31.91 23.77 18.42
N ARG A 730 31.77 22.45 18.59
CA ARG A 730 32.46 21.64 19.64
C ARG A 730 32.14 22.10 21.06
N THR A 731 30.90 22.49 21.30
CA THR A 731 30.45 22.97 22.62
C THR A 731 29.65 21.93 23.39
N LEU A 732 29.02 20.99 22.70
CA LEU A 732 28.30 19.89 23.34
C LEU A 732 29.25 18.78 23.79
N GLU A 733 29.12 18.37 25.05
CA GLU A 733 29.81 17.21 25.59
C GLU A 733 29.12 15.89 25.25
N TYR A 734 29.85 14.77 25.38
CA TYR A 734 29.26 13.45 25.18
C TYR A 734 28.18 13.17 26.23
N GLY A 735 26.99 12.78 25.77
CA GLY A 735 25.77 12.64 26.59
C GLY A 735 24.85 13.86 26.54
N GLU A 736 25.30 14.96 25.93
CA GLU A 736 24.51 16.18 25.76
C GLU A 736 23.97 16.33 24.33
N VAL A 737 22.86 17.04 24.20
CA VAL A 737 22.26 17.45 22.91
C VAL A 737 21.74 18.87 23.00
N PHE A 738 21.63 19.56 21.87
CA PHE A 738 20.86 20.81 21.79
C PHE A 738 19.55 20.56 21.06
N VAL A 739 18.45 21.03 21.65
CA VAL A 739 17.09 20.85 21.11
C VAL A 739 16.32 22.16 21.25
N GLN A 740 15.96 22.74 20.12
CA GLN A 740 15.09 23.92 20.02
C GLN A 740 13.97 23.65 19.02
N TYR A 741 12.72 23.94 19.39
CA TYR A 741 11.55 23.61 18.57
C TYR A 741 10.64 24.81 18.33
N SER A 742 9.97 24.84 17.18
CA SER A 742 8.93 25.82 16.86
C SER A 742 7.59 25.49 17.54
N ASN A 743 6.83 26.52 17.94
CA ASN A 743 5.51 26.36 18.56
C ASN A 743 4.51 25.68 17.63
N ASN A 744 4.44 26.18 16.41
CA ASN A 744 3.64 25.65 15.31
C ASN A 744 4.37 25.96 13.99
N ARG A 745 3.80 25.50 12.89
CA ARG A 745 4.40 25.60 11.55
C ARG A 745 4.60 27.03 11.04
N PHE A 746 3.87 28.00 11.59
CA PHE A 746 3.84 29.39 11.13
C PHE A 746 4.46 30.37 12.13
N SER A 747 5.01 29.87 13.24
CA SER A 747 5.52 30.70 14.32
C SER A 747 7.03 30.85 14.26
N ASN A 748 7.51 32.09 14.31
CA ASN A 748 8.92 32.40 14.57
C ASN A 748 9.31 32.20 16.06
N ARG A 749 8.34 31.91 16.94
CA ARG A 749 8.62 31.63 18.35
C ARG A 749 9.10 30.20 18.50
N SER A 750 10.28 30.06 19.10
CA SER A 750 10.90 28.78 19.41
C SER A 750 11.27 28.68 20.88
N HIS A 751 11.37 27.46 21.38
CA HIS A 751 11.69 27.17 22.78
C HIS A 751 12.86 26.20 22.86
N VAL A 752 13.81 26.49 23.75
CA VAL A 752 14.93 25.61 24.05
C VAL A 752 14.51 24.61 25.11
N VAL A 753 14.78 23.33 24.87
CA VAL A 753 14.53 22.26 25.84
C VAL A 753 15.74 22.12 26.75
N ILE A 754 15.50 22.02 28.07
CA ILE A 754 16.54 21.80 29.07
C ILE A 754 16.14 20.61 29.95
N GLY A 755 17.06 19.69 30.18
CA GLY A 755 16.86 18.52 31.04
C GLY A 755 16.97 17.19 30.30
N LYS A 756 16.44 16.12 30.90
CA LYS A 756 16.53 14.78 30.30
C LYS A 756 15.61 14.66 29.08
N VAL A 757 16.14 14.07 28.02
CA VAL A 757 15.41 13.76 26.79
C VAL A 757 15.62 12.32 26.38
N VAL A 758 14.56 11.70 25.85
CA VAL A 758 14.59 10.38 25.22
C VAL A 758 14.80 10.58 23.73
N VAL A 759 15.85 9.97 23.18
CA VAL A 759 16.19 10.00 21.76
C VAL A 759 16.22 8.58 21.21
N ALA A 760 15.52 8.33 20.10
CA ALA A 760 15.52 7.05 19.42
C ALA A 760 15.30 7.22 17.92
N LYS A 761 15.77 6.28 17.10
CA LYS A 761 15.52 6.27 15.66
C LYS A 761 14.60 5.12 15.28
N ASN A 762 13.50 5.43 14.61
CA ASN A 762 12.56 4.40 14.14
C ASN A 762 12.94 3.90 12.74
N PRO A 763 12.78 2.60 12.44
CA PRO A 763 12.49 1.51 13.37
C PRO A 763 13.67 1.18 14.30
N CYS A 764 13.37 0.83 15.56
CA CYS A 764 14.33 0.32 16.54
C CYS A 764 13.73 -0.92 17.22
N LEU A 765 14.57 -1.93 17.48
CA LEU A 765 14.14 -3.20 18.07
C LEU A 765 14.93 -3.56 19.33
N TYR A 766 16.14 -3.01 19.50
CA TYR A 766 16.95 -3.35 20.66
C TYR A 766 16.76 -2.29 21.78
N PRO A 767 16.58 -2.69 23.05
CA PRO A 767 16.30 -1.75 24.14
C PRO A 767 17.37 -0.65 24.32
N GLY A 768 18.63 -0.93 24.02
CA GLY A 768 19.72 0.06 24.09
C GLY A 768 19.65 1.17 23.02
N ASP A 769 18.80 1.01 22.01
CA ASP A 769 18.61 1.98 20.91
C ASP A 769 17.83 3.21 21.38
N VAL A 770 17.17 3.11 22.54
CA VAL A 770 16.47 4.21 23.20
C VAL A 770 17.44 4.88 24.17
N ARG A 771 17.92 6.06 23.81
CA ARG A 771 18.92 6.81 24.56
C ARG A 771 18.28 7.83 25.47
N VAL A 772 18.80 7.95 26.69
CA VAL A 772 18.48 9.05 27.61
C VAL A 772 19.67 10.00 27.60
N LEU A 773 19.48 11.19 27.02
CA LEU A 773 20.48 12.24 26.87
C LEU A 773 20.07 13.48 27.66
N LYS A 774 20.96 14.46 27.77
CA LYS A 774 20.71 15.73 28.45
C LYS A 774 20.63 16.87 27.43
N ALA A 775 19.46 17.46 27.28
CA ALA A 775 19.30 18.69 26.54
C ALA A 775 19.84 19.88 27.34
N VAL A 776 20.72 20.67 26.72
CA VAL A 776 21.36 21.85 27.31
C VAL A 776 21.18 23.07 26.41
N ASP A 777 21.11 24.26 27.00
CA ASP A 777 21.05 25.52 26.24
C ASP A 777 22.46 25.99 25.89
N VAL A 778 22.74 26.07 24.60
CA VAL A 778 24.01 26.55 24.05
C VAL A 778 23.72 27.77 23.17
N PRO A 779 24.10 28.99 23.59
CA PRO A 779 23.80 30.21 22.84
C PRO A 779 24.26 30.19 21.38
N ALA A 780 25.42 29.57 21.11
CA ALA A 780 25.97 29.44 19.75
C ALA A 780 25.09 28.58 18.82
N LEU A 781 24.27 27.66 19.37
CA LEU A 781 23.43 26.75 18.60
C LEU A 781 21.97 27.20 18.46
N ARG A 782 21.58 28.35 19.03
CA ARG A 782 20.18 28.84 19.00
C ARG A 782 19.61 29.16 17.62
N HIS A 783 20.45 29.19 16.60
CA HIS A 783 20.03 29.27 15.19
C HIS A 783 19.47 27.94 14.66
N MET A 784 19.71 26.82 15.36
CA MET A 784 19.30 25.48 14.98
C MET A 784 17.91 25.16 15.54
N VAL A 785 16.88 25.38 14.73
CA VAL A 785 15.48 25.13 15.07
C VAL A 785 14.95 23.88 14.36
N ASP A 786 14.13 23.10 15.07
CA ASP A 786 13.48 21.87 14.57
C ASP A 786 14.47 20.78 14.11
N CYS A 787 15.64 20.76 14.73
CA CYS A 787 16.68 19.74 14.61
C CYS A 787 17.13 19.27 16.00
N VAL A 788 17.67 18.06 16.07
CA VAL A 788 18.43 17.59 17.25
C VAL A 788 19.91 17.66 16.92
N VAL A 789 20.65 18.48 17.67
CA VAL A 789 22.08 18.68 17.46
C VAL A 789 22.85 17.72 18.36
N PHE A 790 23.68 16.90 17.75
CA PHE A 790 24.53 15.91 18.41
C PHE A 790 25.97 16.41 18.56
N PRO A 791 26.69 16.01 19.63
CA PRO A 791 28.07 16.39 19.86
C PRO A 791 28.97 15.74 18.81
N GLN A 792 30.04 16.44 18.41
CA GLN A 792 31.07 15.88 17.54
C GLN A 792 32.23 15.20 18.30
N GLN A 793 32.09 15.08 19.63
CA GLN A 793 33.09 14.49 20.53
C GLN A 793 32.48 13.41 21.44
N GLY A 794 33.31 12.48 21.90
CA GLY A 794 32.91 11.39 22.78
C GLY A 794 33.46 10.03 22.36
N ARG A 795 32.99 8.98 23.03
CA ARG A 795 33.43 7.60 22.77
C ARG A 795 32.78 6.96 21.54
N ARG A 796 31.53 7.35 21.22
CA ARG A 796 30.71 6.80 20.12
C ARG A 796 29.67 7.84 19.69
N PRO A 797 29.36 8.03 18.40
CA PRO A 797 28.34 9.00 17.99
C PRO A 797 26.95 8.60 18.48
N HIS A 798 26.20 9.51 19.11
CA HIS A 798 24.81 9.25 19.52
C HIS A 798 23.87 8.79 18.39
N PRO A 799 23.98 9.31 17.14
CA PRO A 799 23.31 8.73 15.98
C PRO A 799 23.53 7.22 15.85
N ASN A 800 24.79 6.77 15.90
CA ASN A 800 25.14 5.37 15.76
C ASN A 800 24.65 4.51 16.95
N GLU A 801 24.52 5.10 18.14
CA GLU A 801 23.89 4.44 19.30
C GLU A 801 22.37 4.25 19.15
N CYS A 802 21.74 4.96 18.20
CA CYS A 802 20.31 4.90 17.93
C CYS A 802 20.04 4.08 16.66
N SER A 803 20.00 2.75 16.74
CA SER A 803 19.68 1.88 15.59
C SER A 803 20.70 1.98 14.43
N GLY A 804 21.98 2.19 14.75
CA GLY A 804 23.06 2.28 13.76
C GLY A 804 22.94 3.48 12.81
N SER A 805 22.23 4.53 13.24
CA SER A 805 21.86 5.68 12.41
C SER A 805 23.06 6.59 12.10
N ASP A 806 22.91 7.37 11.02
CA ASP A 806 23.85 8.40 10.56
C ASP A 806 23.15 9.76 10.44
N LEU A 807 23.85 10.77 9.91
CA LEU A 807 23.31 12.12 9.69
C LEU A 807 23.00 12.40 8.22
N ASP A 808 22.63 11.38 7.44
CA ASP A 808 22.34 11.51 5.99
C ASP A 808 20.87 11.90 5.66
N GLY A 809 20.08 12.13 6.71
CA GLY A 809 18.69 12.57 6.68
C GLY A 809 17.77 11.84 7.66
N ASP A 810 18.32 11.07 8.59
CA ASP A 810 17.55 10.34 9.59
C ASP A 810 16.79 11.29 10.53
N ILE A 811 15.57 10.87 10.87
CA ILE A 811 14.64 11.58 11.75
C ILE A 811 14.54 10.83 13.08
N TYR A 812 14.78 11.54 14.18
CA TYR A 812 14.80 11.01 15.53
C TYR A 812 13.52 11.35 16.28
N PHE A 813 12.99 10.38 17.01
CA PHE A 813 12.03 10.60 18.08
C PHE A 813 12.78 11.31 19.22
N VAL A 814 12.39 12.55 19.54
CA VAL A 814 12.95 13.32 20.66
C VAL A 814 11.81 13.69 21.60
N CYS A 815 11.86 13.19 22.83
CA CYS A 815 10.80 13.39 23.82
C CYS A 815 11.36 13.87 25.16
N TRP A 816 10.75 14.92 25.72
CA TRP A 816 11.12 15.51 27.01
C TRP A 816 9.97 15.41 28.02
N ASP A 817 9.05 14.46 27.81
CA ASP A 817 8.05 14.10 28.81
C ASP A 817 8.71 13.25 29.91
N SER A 818 8.76 13.77 31.13
CA SER A 818 9.37 13.10 32.28
C SER A 818 8.72 11.76 32.60
N GLU A 819 7.45 11.54 32.25
CA GLU A 819 6.77 10.25 32.47
C GLU A 819 7.24 9.16 31.50
N LEU A 820 7.82 9.54 30.35
CA LEU A 820 8.32 8.64 29.32
C LEU A 820 9.84 8.40 29.38
N VAL A 821 10.55 9.10 30.28
CA VAL A 821 11.97 8.84 30.52
C VAL A 821 12.10 7.50 31.25
N PRO A 822 12.74 6.48 30.64
CA PRO A 822 12.84 5.17 31.27
C PRO A 822 13.73 5.21 32.53
N PRO A 823 13.38 4.44 33.58
CA PRO A 823 14.17 4.37 34.81
C PRO A 823 15.47 3.57 34.63
N ARG A 824 15.56 2.69 33.62
CA ARG A 824 16.76 1.92 33.29
C ARG A 824 17.24 2.23 31.88
N THR A 825 18.55 2.13 31.67
CA THR A 825 19.17 2.23 30.35
C THR A 825 19.97 0.95 30.10
N ILE A 826 20.13 0.61 28.83
CA ILE A 826 20.91 -0.53 28.36
C ILE A 826 21.94 0.03 27.38
N ASP A 827 23.14 -0.55 27.36
CA ASP A 827 24.15 -0.16 26.38
C ASP A 827 23.64 -0.43 24.95
N PRO A 828 24.01 0.41 23.97
CA PRO A 828 23.48 0.28 22.62
C PRO A 828 24.04 -0.97 21.94
N MET A 829 23.31 -1.54 20.98
CA MET A 829 23.81 -2.69 20.22
C MET A 829 25.04 -2.28 19.39
N GLU A 830 25.95 -3.22 19.15
CA GLU A 830 27.01 -3.04 18.15
C GLU A 830 26.45 -3.33 16.75
N TYR A 831 26.62 -2.38 15.84
CA TYR A 831 26.16 -2.47 14.45
C TYR A 831 27.35 -2.71 13.55
N ASP A 832 27.85 -3.94 13.57
CA ASP A 832 28.92 -4.36 12.68
C ASP A 832 28.39 -4.43 11.24
N THR A 833 29.10 -3.78 10.32
CA THR A 833 28.77 -3.89 8.89
C THR A 833 29.31 -5.19 8.35
N ALA A 834 28.44 -6.02 7.78
CA ALA A 834 28.86 -7.22 7.06
C ALA A 834 29.79 -6.83 5.90
N GLN A 835 30.85 -7.61 5.67
CA GLN A 835 31.77 -7.35 4.56
C GLN A 835 31.03 -7.54 3.23
N PRO A 836 30.91 -6.49 2.40
CA PRO A 836 30.20 -6.60 1.13
C PRO A 836 30.94 -7.53 0.17
N ILE A 837 30.20 -8.26 -0.65
CA ILE A 837 30.76 -9.10 -1.71
C ILE A 837 31.32 -8.18 -2.80
N VAL A 838 32.62 -8.27 -3.08
CA VAL A 838 33.28 -7.47 -4.13
C VAL A 838 33.55 -8.38 -5.32
N LEU A 839 33.06 -7.98 -6.50
CA LEU A 839 33.32 -8.65 -7.76
C LEU A 839 34.75 -8.40 -8.24
N ASP A 840 35.27 -9.34 -9.02
CA ASP A 840 36.56 -9.24 -9.70
C ASP A 840 36.49 -8.45 -11.02
N HIS A 841 35.29 -8.23 -11.54
CA HIS A 841 34.97 -7.43 -12.74
C HIS A 841 34.07 -6.24 -12.41
N ASP A 842 33.77 -5.43 -13.42
CA ASP A 842 32.84 -4.30 -13.31
C ASP A 842 31.39 -4.82 -13.39
N VAL A 843 30.45 -4.17 -12.72
CA VAL A 843 29.06 -4.67 -12.61
C VAL A 843 28.34 -4.55 -13.95
N GLU A 844 27.77 -5.66 -14.42
CA GLU A 844 26.93 -5.70 -15.62
C GLU A 844 25.44 -5.48 -15.27
N ILE A 845 24.65 -5.00 -16.24
CA ILE A 845 23.23 -4.68 -15.99
C ILE A 845 22.40 -5.94 -15.74
N GLU A 846 22.74 -7.04 -16.39
CA GLU A 846 22.11 -8.34 -16.22
C GLU A 846 22.27 -8.85 -14.76
N GLU A 847 23.40 -8.54 -14.11
CA GLU A 847 23.59 -8.87 -12.69
C GLU A 847 22.68 -8.03 -11.79
N VAL A 848 22.41 -6.77 -12.16
CA VAL A 848 21.48 -5.88 -11.45
C VAL A 848 20.04 -6.38 -11.60
N GLU A 849 19.67 -6.88 -12.76
CA GLU A 849 18.37 -7.51 -13.04
C GLU A 849 18.18 -8.81 -12.25
N GLU A 850 19.20 -9.66 -12.19
CA GLU A 850 19.17 -10.86 -11.36
C GLU A 850 19.11 -10.50 -9.87
N TYR A 851 19.89 -9.50 -9.43
CA TYR A 851 19.86 -9.00 -8.07
C TYR A 851 18.47 -8.50 -7.66
N PHE A 852 17.76 -7.79 -8.54
CA PHE A 852 16.38 -7.37 -8.27
C PHE A 852 15.48 -8.57 -7.97
N THR A 853 15.55 -9.63 -8.79
CA THR A 853 14.73 -10.84 -8.60
C THR A 853 15.15 -11.61 -7.34
N ASN A 854 16.46 -11.69 -7.08
CA ASN A 854 17.02 -12.30 -5.87
C ASN A 854 16.69 -11.51 -4.60
N TYR A 855 16.49 -10.19 -4.69
CA TYR A 855 16.02 -9.39 -3.57
C TYR A 855 14.61 -9.79 -3.15
N ILE A 856 13.67 -9.89 -4.11
CA ILE A 856 12.27 -10.29 -3.83
C ILE A 856 12.23 -11.67 -3.16
N LEU A 857 13.08 -12.59 -3.64
CA LEU A 857 13.22 -13.94 -3.10
C LEU A 857 13.70 -13.94 -1.63
N ASN A 858 14.51 -12.97 -1.21
CA ASN A 858 15.19 -12.98 0.08
C ASN A 858 14.78 -11.83 1.03
N ASP A 859 13.80 -11.00 0.68
CA ASP A 859 13.33 -9.94 1.57
C ASP A 859 12.61 -10.51 2.80
N SER A 860 13.24 -10.33 3.95
CA SER A 860 12.80 -10.85 5.25
C SER A 860 12.52 -9.74 6.28
N LEU A 861 12.66 -8.47 5.91
CA LEU A 861 12.61 -7.33 6.85
C LEU A 861 11.28 -7.25 7.60
N GLY A 862 10.17 -7.39 6.87
CA GLY A 862 8.81 -7.37 7.44
C GLY A 862 8.51 -8.59 8.31
N ILE A 863 9.08 -9.75 7.97
CA ILE A 863 8.91 -11.00 8.72
C ILE A 863 9.62 -10.87 10.09
N ILE A 864 10.86 -10.38 10.09
CA ILE A 864 11.65 -10.15 11.30
C ILE A 864 10.96 -9.15 12.24
N ALA A 865 10.48 -8.02 11.71
CA ALA A 865 9.79 -7.02 12.51
C ALA A 865 8.50 -7.56 13.18
N ASN A 866 7.73 -8.35 12.44
CA ASN A 866 6.52 -8.98 12.97
C ASN A 866 6.85 -10.04 14.01
N ALA A 867 7.84 -10.91 13.74
CA ALA A 867 8.30 -11.92 14.69
C ALA A 867 8.78 -11.26 16.00
N HIS A 868 9.60 -10.20 15.91
CA HIS A 868 10.06 -9.46 17.08
C HIS A 868 8.88 -8.91 17.90
N THR A 869 7.88 -8.32 17.24
CA THR A 869 6.67 -7.83 17.91
C THR A 869 5.93 -8.93 18.67
N VAL A 870 5.84 -10.13 18.08
CA VAL A 870 5.19 -11.30 18.70
C VAL A 870 6.00 -11.81 19.89
N PHE A 871 7.29 -12.07 19.71
CA PHE A 871 8.13 -12.60 20.79
C PHE A 871 8.25 -11.60 21.95
N ALA A 872 8.41 -10.31 21.67
CA ALA A 872 8.49 -9.30 22.71
C ALA A 872 7.16 -9.12 23.48
N ASP A 873 6.04 -9.53 22.90
CA ASP A 873 4.75 -9.58 23.59
C ASP A 873 4.57 -10.88 24.39
N LYS A 874 5.01 -12.03 23.85
CA LYS A 874 4.82 -13.34 24.49
C LYS A 874 5.78 -13.61 25.63
N GLU A 875 7.01 -13.13 25.53
CA GLU A 875 8.10 -13.46 26.46
C GLU A 875 8.09 -12.56 27.72
N PRO A 876 8.35 -13.11 28.93
CA PRO A 876 8.38 -12.34 30.17
C PRO A 876 9.41 -11.20 30.18
N LEU A 877 10.56 -11.40 29.51
CA LEU A 877 11.63 -10.41 29.39
C LEU A 877 11.40 -9.40 28.26
N LYS A 878 10.28 -9.50 27.54
CA LYS A 878 9.90 -8.60 26.44
C LYS A 878 11.00 -8.51 25.38
N ALA A 879 11.43 -7.29 25.00
CA ALA A 879 12.48 -7.09 24.00
C ALA A 879 13.89 -7.50 24.48
N MET A 880 14.08 -7.83 25.76
CA MET A 880 15.34 -8.41 26.27
C MET A 880 15.38 -9.94 26.19
N ALA A 881 14.32 -10.59 25.72
CA ALA A 881 14.34 -12.03 25.49
C ALA A 881 15.34 -12.39 24.39
N GLU A 882 15.98 -13.55 24.50
CA GLU A 882 16.99 -14.04 23.55
C GLU A 882 16.50 -14.04 22.09
N PRO A 883 15.28 -14.53 21.76
CA PRO A 883 14.73 -14.43 20.40
C PRO A 883 14.64 -12.98 19.88
N CYS A 884 14.29 -12.02 20.74
CA CYS A 884 14.16 -10.61 20.35
C CYS A 884 15.52 -9.98 20.05
N ILE A 885 16.55 -10.30 20.84
CA ILE A 885 17.91 -9.81 20.63
C ILE A 885 18.48 -10.36 19.31
N GLU A 886 18.27 -11.65 19.04
CA GLU A 886 18.71 -12.25 17.78
C GLU A 886 17.97 -11.66 16.57
N LEU A 887 16.64 -11.49 16.68
CA LEU A 887 15.84 -10.82 15.67
C LEU A 887 16.29 -9.36 15.44
N ALA A 888 16.72 -8.63 16.47
CA ALA A 888 17.25 -7.28 16.30
C ALA A 888 18.56 -7.24 15.49
N LYS A 889 19.46 -8.23 15.68
CA LYS A 889 20.68 -8.39 14.86
C LYS A 889 20.35 -8.72 13.40
N LEU A 890 19.43 -9.67 13.19
CA LEU A 890 18.95 -10.02 11.84
C LEU A 890 18.26 -8.84 11.17
N PHE A 891 17.53 -8.03 11.93
CA PHE A 891 16.88 -6.83 11.41
C PHE A 891 17.90 -5.80 10.90
N SER A 892 19.00 -5.58 11.63
CA SER A 892 20.10 -4.74 11.18
C SER A 892 20.67 -5.23 9.85
N THR A 893 20.89 -6.54 9.72
CA THR A 893 21.37 -7.17 8.47
C THR A 893 20.38 -6.96 7.32
N ALA A 894 19.07 -7.15 7.58
CA ALA A 894 18.01 -6.97 6.58
C ALA A 894 17.84 -5.52 6.11
N VAL A 895 18.08 -4.52 6.99
CA VAL A 895 18.03 -3.10 6.63
C VAL A 895 19.13 -2.73 5.63
N ASP A 896 20.30 -3.34 5.75
CA ASP A 896 21.45 -3.10 4.88
C ASP A 896 21.51 -4.02 3.65
N PHE A 897 20.69 -5.07 3.57
CA PHE A 897 20.60 -5.97 2.41
C PHE A 897 20.49 -5.23 1.05
N PRO A 898 19.68 -4.15 0.90
CA PRO A 898 19.62 -3.36 -0.34
C PRO A 898 20.95 -2.72 -0.79
N LYS A 899 21.95 -2.65 0.10
CA LYS A 899 23.26 -2.02 -0.15
C LYS A 899 24.42 -3.00 -0.10
N THR A 900 24.30 -4.08 0.69
CA THR A 900 25.37 -5.07 0.89
C THR A 900 25.22 -6.27 -0.03
N GLY A 901 23.98 -6.61 -0.41
CA GLY A 901 23.66 -7.83 -1.14
C GLY A 901 23.60 -9.09 -0.26
N ILE A 902 23.70 -8.95 1.06
CA ILE A 902 23.68 -10.07 2.01
C ILE A 902 22.30 -10.18 2.66
N PRO A 903 21.54 -11.27 2.41
CA PRO A 903 20.22 -11.44 3.00
C PRO A 903 20.29 -11.91 4.46
N ALA A 904 19.31 -11.49 5.27
CA ALA A 904 19.16 -12.00 6.62
C ALA A 904 18.41 -13.34 6.59
N VAL A 905 19.09 -14.41 7.02
CA VAL A 905 18.52 -15.76 7.11
C VAL A 905 17.91 -15.96 8.50
N ILE A 906 16.59 -16.16 8.56
CA ILE A 906 15.87 -16.35 9.81
C ILE A 906 15.90 -17.84 10.21
N PRO A 907 16.38 -18.18 11.42
CA PRO A 907 16.28 -19.53 11.98
C PRO A 907 14.81 -19.99 12.13
N ARG A 908 14.54 -21.29 12.03
CA ARG A 908 13.17 -21.84 12.01
C ARG A 908 12.39 -21.56 13.31
N GLU A 909 13.09 -21.50 14.41
CA GLU A 909 12.61 -21.20 15.76
C GLU A 909 12.16 -19.75 15.94
N LEU A 910 12.69 -18.82 15.13
CA LEU A 910 12.36 -17.40 15.17
C LEU A 910 11.16 -17.03 14.29
N PHE A 911 10.46 -18.00 13.70
CA PHE A 911 9.19 -17.75 13.01
C PHE A 911 8.02 -17.78 13.99
N ALA A 912 7.25 -16.68 14.01
CA ALA A 912 6.03 -16.59 14.80
C ALA A 912 4.93 -17.54 14.29
N LYS A 913 4.43 -18.40 15.19
CA LYS A 913 3.37 -19.39 14.91
C LYS A 913 1.97 -18.90 15.27
N GLU A 914 1.87 -18.08 16.30
CA GLU A 914 0.65 -17.46 16.82
C GLU A 914 0.89 -15.96 16.95
N TYR A 915 -0.14 -15.15 16.72
CA TYR A 915 -0.04 -13.69 16.70
C TYR A 915 -0.92 -13.05 17.78
N PRO A 916 -0.53 -11.93 18.39
CA PRO A 916 -1.38 -11.24 19.35
C PRO A 916 -2.60 -10.61 18.66
N ASP A 917 -3.70 -10.48 19.42
CA ASP A 917 -4.99 -9.96 19.00
C ASP A 917 -4.90 -8.58 18.32
N PHE A 918 -4.04 -7.70 18.82
CA PHE A 918 -3.85 -6.36 18.25
C PHE A 918 -3.21 -6.33 16.84
N MET A 919 -2.67 -7.46 16.35
CA MET A 919 -2.15 -7.55 14.98
C MET A 919 -3.24 -7.90 13.95
N GLU A 920 -4.45 -8.26 14.38
CA GLU A 920 -5.63 -8.49 13.53
C GLU A 920 -5.39 -9.45 12.34
N LYS A 921 -4.58 -10.51 12.54
CA LYS A 921 -4.30 -11.53 11.51
C LYS A 921 -5.43 -12.55 11.42
N SER A 922 -6.40 -12.31 10.54
CA SER A 922 -7.59 -13.19 10.38
C SER A 922 -7.29 -14.59 9.85
N ASP A 923 -6.18 -14.76 9.14
CA ASP A 923 -5.76 -16.02 8.51
C ASP A 923 -4.80 -16.85 9.37
N LYS A 924 -4.43 -16.36 10.56
CA LYS A 924 -3.47 -16.99 11.47
C LYS A 924 -4.11 -17.27 12.84
N ALA A 925 -3.53 -18.21 13.58
CA ALA A 925 -3.89 -18.41 14.98
C ALA A 925 -3.56 -17.15 15.79
N THR A 926 -4.50 -16.71 16.63
CA THR A 926 -4.34 -15.49 17.45
C THR A 926 -4.53 -15.77 18.94
N TYR A 927 -3.86 -14.99 19.79
CA TYR A 927 -4.00 -15.02 21.24
C TYR A 927 -4.25 -13.61 21.80
N LYS A 928 -4.93 -13.50 22.94
CA LYS A 928 -5.17 -12.22 23.61
C LYS A 928 -3.88 -11.74 24.31
N SER A 929 -3.31 -10.61 23.89
CA SER A 929 -2.13 -10.04 24.53
C SER A 929 -2.46 -9.51 25.93
N ASN A 930 -1.60 -9.81 26.90
CA ASN A 930 -1.69 -9.31 28.28
C ASN A 930 -0.81 -8.07 28.53
N ASN A 931 -0.05 -7.60 27.53
CA ASN A 931 0.76 -6.38 27.66
C ASN A 931 -0.04 -5.13 27.31
N VAL A 932 0.56 -3.98 27.61
CA VAL A 932 -0.02 -2.66 27.37
C VAL A 932 -0.53 -2.44 25.95
N ILE A 933 0.15 -2.93 24.90
CA ILE A 933 -0.30 -2.75 23.51
C ILE A 933 -1.65 -3.44 23.28
N GLY A 934 -1.84 -4.65 23.81
CA GLY A 934 -3.13 -5.35 23.75
C GLY A 934 -4.23 -4.58 24.48
N THR A 935 -3.93 -4.02 25.66
CA THR A 935 -4.89 -3.21 26.44
C THR A 935 -5.29 -1.95 25.67
N LEU A 936 -4.31 -1.19 25.16
CA LEU A 936 -4.52 0.00 24.36
C LEU A 936 -5.36 -0.27 23.11
N PHE A 937 -5.09 -1.38 22.42
CA PHE A 937 -5.85 -1.81 21.24
C PHE A 937 -7.33 -2.05 21.56
N ARG A 938 -7.61 -2.81 22.63
CA ARG A 938 -8.99 -3.17 23.01
C ARG A 938 -9.81 -1.96 23.47
N GLU A 939 -9.16 -0.99 24.12
CA GLU A 939 -9.80 0.29 24.48
C GLU A 939 -10.32 1.04 23.23
N ILE A 940 -9.47 1.21 22.21
CA ILE A 940 -9.85 1.90 20.97
C ILE A 940 -10.84 1.10 20.14
N GLN A 941 -10.73 -0.24 20.15
CA GLN A 941 -11.67 -1.11 19.47
C GLN A 941 -13.10 -0.88 19.95
N GLY A 942 -13.31 -0.69 21.27
CA GLY A 942 -14.62 -0.40 21.85
C GLY A 942 -15.20 0.97 21.47
N ILE A 943 -14.34 1.98 21.26
CA ILE A 943 -14.74 3.33 20.82
C ILE A 943 -15.15 3.32 19.34
N SER A 944 -14.32 2.68 18.50
CA SER A 944 -14.51 2.64 17.04
C SER A 944 -15.84 2.01 16.63
N THR A 945 -16.36 1.05 17.41
CA THR A 945 -17.64 0.38 17.14
C THR A 945 -18.88 1.21 17.47
N ARG A 946 -18.76 2.29 18.25
CA ARG A 946 -19.90 3.09 18.72
C ARG A 946 -20.14 4.37 17.89
N ASP A 947 -19.08 4.96 17.33
CA ASP A 947 -19.11 6.30 16.71
C ASP A 947 -18.82 6.30 15.18
N GLY A 948 -18.87 5.15 14.52
CA GLY A 948 -18.14 4.89 13.28
C GLY A 948 -18.73 5.37 11.94
N SER A 949 -19.80 6.17 11.92
CA SER A 949 -20.38 6.67 10.66
C SER A 949 -20.04 8.13 10.44
N ILE A 950 -19.31 8.43 9.37
CA ILE A 950 -19.21 9.80 8.85
C ILE A 950 -20.62 10.19 8.37
N THR A 951 -21.11 11.37 8.77
CA THR A 951 -22.43 11.86 8.34
C THR A 951 -22.44 12.11 6.83
N SER A 952 -23.36 11.46 6.11
CA SER A 952 -23.57 11.68 4.67
C SER A 952 -24.31 13.00 4.42
N PHE A 953 -23.90 13.74 3.38
CA PHE A 953 -24.66 14.89 2.90
C PHE A 953 -25.84 14.40 2.05
N THR A 954 -27.06 14.41 2.61
CA THR A 954 -28.29 14.01 1.90
C THR A 954 -29.05 15.23 1.40
N CYS A 955 -30.08 15.01 0.58
CA CYS A 955 -30.96 16.09 0.12
C CYS A 955 -31.66 16.82 1.30
N GLU A 956 -32.01 16.11 2.38
CA GLU A 956 -32.56 16.70 3.60
C GLU A 956 -31.53 17.58 4.33
N VAL A 957 -30.27 17.14 4.37
CA VAL A 957 -29.18 17.95 4.92
C VAL A 957 -28.98 19.20 4.06
N ALA A 958 -28.99 19.09 2.73
CA ALA A 958 -28.89 20.23 1.83
C ALA A 958 -29.99 21.27 2.11
N LYS A 959 -31.26 20.83 2.29
CA LYS A 959 -32.39 21.73 2.62
C LYS A 959 -32.24 22.43 3.97
N SER A 960 -31.71 21.74 4.97
CA SER A 960 -31.64 22.26 6.35
C SER A 960 -30.36 23.04 6.67
N SER A 961 -29.28 22.80 5.92
CA SER A 961 -27.97 23.43 6.13
C SER A 961 -27.61 24.52 5.12
N TYR A 962 -28.45 24.76 4.11
CA TYR A 962 -28.24 25.83 3.15
C TYR A 962 -28.19 27.21 3.84
N ASP A 963 -27.15 27.98 3.54
CA ASP A 963 -26.84 29.24 4.22
C ASP A 963 -27.22 30.41 3.30
N THR A 964 -28.39 31.01 3.54
CA THR A 964 -28.88 32.14 2.74
C THR A 964 -28.00 33.38 2.86
N ASP A 965 -27.14 33.46 3.89
CA ASP A 965 -26.16 34.55 3.98
C ASP A 965 -25.14 34.53 2.82
N MET A 966 -24.98 33.39 2.15
CA MET A 966 -24.08 33.25 1.01
C MET A 966 -24.62 33.89 -0.27
N GLU A 967 -25.90 34.27 -0.32
CA GLU A 967 -26.52 34.88 -1.49
C GLU A 967 -26.12 36.36 -1.61
N MET A 968 -25.45 36.68 -2.72
CA MET A 968 -25.03 38.02 -3.11
C MET A 968 -25.79 38.48 -4.35
N ASP A 969 -26.16 39.75 -4.42
CA ASP A 969 -26.90 40.29 -5.57
C ASP A 969 -26.16 40.04 -6.89
N GLY A 970 -26.89 39.60 -7.92
CA GLY A 970 -26.32 39.28 -9.24
C GLY A 970 -25.77 37.85 -9.39
N PHE A 971 -25.79 37.00 -8.36
CA PHE A 971 -25.21 35.65 -8.47
C PHE A 971 -25.90 34.74 -9.50
N MET A 972 -27.19 34.97 -9.77
CA MET A 972 -27.96 34.15 -10.72
C MET A 972 -27.41 34.22 -12.15
N ASP A 973 -26.76 35.32 -12.52
CA ASP A 973 -26.15 35.50 -13.84
C ASP A 973 -24.97 34.55 -14.07
N TYR A 974 -24.41 33.99 -12.99
CA TYR A 974 -23.25 33.09 -13.00
C TYR A 974 -23.60 31.63 -12.74
N VAL A 975 -24.87 31.27 -12.59
CA VAL A 975 -25.29 29.92 -12.18
C VAL A 975 -24.97 28.86 -13.23
N ASP A 976 -25.20 29.13 -14.51
CA ASP A 976 -24.91 28.17 -15.58
C ASP A 976 -23.39 27.90 -15.71
N ASP A 977 -22.59 28.97 -15.60
CA ASP A 977 -21.11 28.89 -15.57
C ASP A 977 -20.61 28.10 -14.35
N ALA A 978 -21.17 28.37 -13.17
CA ALA A 978 -20.86 27.67 -11.94
C ALA A 978 -21.23 26.18 -12.03
N PHE A 979 -22.38 25.84 -12.61
CA PHE A 979 -22.83 24.46 -12.81
C PHE A 979 -21.87 23.71 -13.76
N TYR A 980 -21.44 24.35 -14.84
CA TYR A 980 -20.46 23.79 -15.77
C TYR A 980 -19.11 23.53 -15.09
N HIS A 981 -18.57 24.50 -14.37
CA HIS A 981 -17.28 24.34 -13.68
C HIS A 981 -17.34 23.31 -12.55
N LYS A 982 -18.44 23.27 -11.79
CA LYS A 982 -18.66 22.24 -10.78
C LYS A 982 -18.72 20.85 -11.39
N SER A 983 -19.45 20.68 -12.49
CA SER A 983 -19.55 19.40 -13.19
C SER A 983 -18.17 18.87 -13.61
N ASN A 984 -17.30 19.75 -14.11
CA ASN A 984 -15.91 19.40 -14.46
C ASN A 984 -15.05 19.08 -13.24
N TYR A 985 -15.16 19.86 -12.16
CA TYR A 985 -14.43 19.62 -10.92
C TYR A 985 -14.81 18.26 -10.30
N ASP A 986 -16.11 18.00 -10.16
CA ASP A 986 -16.65 16.77 -9.58
C ASP A 986 -16.25 15.54 -10.40
N TYR A 987 -16.25 15.66 -11.74
CA TYR A 987 -15.82 14.60 -12.63
C TYR A 987 -14.34 14.26 -12.42
N LYS A 988 -13.46 15.27 -12.40
CA LYS A 988 -12.01 15.10 -12.18
C LYS A 988 -11.69 14.57 -10.78
N LEU A 989 -12.33 15.10 -9.74
CA LEU A 989 -12.15 14.64 -8.36
C LEU A 989 -12.65 13.20 -8.18
N GLY A 990 -13.82 12.89 -8.73
CA GLY A 990 -14.39 11.55 -8.69
C GLY A 990 -13.52 10.52 -9.41
N ASN A 991 -12.90 10.89 -10.55
CA ASN A 991 -11.96 10.01 -11.25
C ASN A 991 -10.73 9.68 -10.38
N LEU A 992 -10.16 10.67 -9.68
CA LEU A 992 -9.08 10.42 -8.72
C LEU A 992 -9.53 9.49 -7.60
N MET A 993 -10.72 9.71 -7.03
CA MET A 993 -11.26 8.87 -5.95
C MET A 993 -11.45 7.42 -6.42
N ASP A 994 -12.07 7.21 -7.58
CA ASP A 994 -12.28 5.87 -8.13
C ASP A 994 -10.97 5.17 -8.48
N TYR A 995 -10.01 5.90 -9.08
CA TYR A 995 -8.70 5.35 -9.44
C TYR A 995 -7.94 4.82 -8.21
N TYR A 996 -7.86 5.61 -7.14
CA TYR A 996 -7.18 5.21 -5.90
C TYR A 996 -8.04 4.32 -4.97
N GLY A 997 -9.33 4.11 -5.29
CA GLY A 997 -10.28 3.39 -4.46
C GLY A 997 -10.59 4.08 -3.13
N ILE A 998 -10.59 5.42 -3.11
CA ILE A 998 -10.90 6.25 -1.94
C ILE A 998 -12.42 6.49 -1.89
N LYS A 999 -13.03 6.20 -0.74
CA LYS A 999 -14.49 6.16 -0.63
C LYS A 999 -15.15 7.54 -0.54
N THR A 1000 -14.59 8.46 0.23
CA THR A 1000 -15.22 9.75 0.51
C THR A 1000 -14.37 10.94 0.06
N GLU A 1001 -15.04 12.04 -0.25
CA GLU A 1001 -14.40 13.30 -0.63
C GLU A 1001 -13.48 13.82 0.49
N SER A 1002 -13.89 13.71 1.76
CA SER A 1002 -13.09 14.16 2.89
C SER A 1002 -11.78 13.40 3.07
N GLU A 1003 -11.75 12.10 2.75
CA GLU A 1003 -10.54 11.29 2.84
C GLU A 1003 -9.48 11.76 1.84
N ILE A 1004 -9.88 11.98 0.57
CA ILE A 1004 -8.95 12.40 -0.48
C ILE A 1004 -8.47 13.84 -0.28
N LEU A 1005 -9.34 14.77 0.14
CA LEU A 1005 -8.98 16.18 0.35
C LEU A 1005 -8.05 16.38 1.55
N SER A 1006 -8.31 15.65 2.65
CA SER A 1006 -7.53 15.81 3.88
C SER A 1006 -6.24 14.99 3.91
N GLY A 1007 -6.09 14.02 2.98
CA GLY A 1007 -5.02 13.01 3.01
C GLY A 1007 -5.18 11.98 4.14
N ASN A 1008 -6.26 12.04 4.92
CA ASN A 1008 -6.57 11.10 6.00
C ASN A 1008 -7.28 9.86 5.48
N ILE A 1009 -6.67 9.23 4.49
CA ILE A 1009 -7.24 8.08 3.78
C ILE A 1009 -7.33 6.87 4.72
N MET A 1010 -8.52 6.26 4.77
CA MET A 1010 -8.86 5.14 5.63
C MET A 1010 -8.63 3.80 4.94
N LYS A 1011 -9.04 3.73 3.67
CA LYS A 1011 -8.85 2.56 2.81
C LYS A 1011 -8.51 3.01 1.39
N MET A 1012 -7.65 2.25 0.72
CA MET A 1012 -7.30 2.43 -0.69
C MET A 1012 -7.51 1.12 -1.44
N SER A 1013 -7.54 1.18 -2.77
CA SER A 1013 -7.36 -0.01 -3.60
C SER A 1013 -5.99 -0.65 -3.33
N LYS A 1014 -5.91 -1.98 -3.46
CA LYS A 1014 -4.72 -2.77 -3.13
C LYS A 1014 -3.49 -2.41 -3.95
N SER A 1015 -3.69 -1.92 -5.17
CA SER A 1015 -2.62 -1.40 -6.02
C SER A 1015 -1.87 -0.22 -5.42
N PHE A 1016 -2.44 0.42 -4.38
CA PHE A 1016 -1.95 1.66 -3.77
C PHE A 1016 -1.72 1.52 -2.27
N THR A 1017 -0.79 2.31 -1.75
CA THR A 1017 -0.53 2.39 -0.32
C THR A 1017 -0.40 3.83 0.13
N LYS A 1018 -0.92 4.15 1.33
CA LYS A 1018 -0.78 5.48 1.94
C LYS A 1018 0.69 5.92 2.07
N ARG A 1019 1.62 4.97 2.25
CA ARG A 1019 3.06 5.28 2.39
C ARG A 1019 3.67 5.82 1.08
N ARG A 1020 3.19 5.34 -0.07
CA ARG A 1020 3.76 5.63 -1.38
C ARG A 1020 3.01 6.73 -2.11
N ASP A 1021 1.68 6.70 -2.04
CA ASP A 1021 0.83 7.44 -2.98
C ASP A 1021 0.18 8.68 -2.35
N ALA A 1022 0.21 8.83 -1.01
CA ALA A 1022 -0.46 9.94 -0.32
C ALA A 1022 0.07 11.32 -0.73
N ASP A 1023 1.37 11.48 -0.95
CA ASP A 1023 1.96 12.75 -1.37
C ASP A 1023 1.52 13.09 -2.81
N ALA A 1024 1.55 12.12 -3.72
CA ALA A 1024 1.07 12.26 -5.09
C ALA A 1024 -0.41 12.65 -5.14
N ILE A 1025 -1.26 11.99 -4.36
CA ILE A 1025 -2.70 12.30 -4.23
C ILE A 1025 -2.89 13.72 -3.71
N THR A 1026 -2.17 14.09 -2.65
CA THR A 1026 -2.25 15.44 -2.06
C THR A 1026 -1.86 16.52 -3.07
N MET A 1027 -0.85 16.25 -3.90
CA MET A 1027 -0.43 17.15 -4.97
C MET A 1027 -1.45 17.20 -6.12
N ALA A 1028 -2.00 16.07 -6.53
CA ALA A 1028 -3.06 16.00 -7.55
C ALA A 1028 -4.29 16.82 -7.15
N VAL A 1029 -4.75 16.68 -5.91
CA VAL A 1029 -5.86 17.46 -5.36
C VAL A 1029 -5.52 18.95 -5.33
N ARG A 1030 -4.28 19.31 -4.96
CA ARG A 1030 -3.83 20.71 -4.98
C ARG A 1030 -3.86 21.29 -6.40
N SER A 1031 -3.35 20.55 -7.38
CA SER A 1031 -3.36 20.97 -8.78
C SER A 1031 -4.78 21.12 -9.32
N LEU A 1032 -5.70 20.20 -9.00
CA LEU A 1032 -7.12 20.33 -9.37
C LEU A 1032 -7.76 21.58 -8.77
N ARG A 1033 -7.50 21.89 -7.49
CA ARG A 1033 -8.02 23.12 -6.85
C ARG A 1033 -7.43 24.38 -7.46
N LYS A 1034 -6.15 24.36 -7.88
CA LYS A 1034 -5.53 25.47 -8.59
C LYS A 1034 -6.12 25.65 -9.98
N GLU A 1035 -6.37 24.55 -10.70
CA GLU A 1035 -7.06 24.56 -11.98
C GLU A 1035 -8.47 25.16 -11.83
N ALA A 1036 -9.24 24.73 -10.82
CA ALA A 1036 -10.53 25.33 -10.51
C ALA A 1036 -10.43 26.84 -10.25
N ARG A 1037 -9.44 27.29 -9.46
CA ARG A 1037 -9.19 28.74 -9.27
C ARG A 1037 -8.87 29.47 -10.57
N SER A 1038 -8.20 28.82 -11.54
CA SER A 1038 -7.98 29.46 -12.84
C SER A 1038 -9.28 29.65 -13.63
N TRP A 1039 -10.20 28.69 -13.55
CA TRP A 1039 -11.54 28.82 -14.15
C TRP A 1039 -12.34 29.97 -13.54
N PHE A 1040 -12.22 30.18 -12.24
CA PHE A 1040 -12.84 31.32 -11.57
C PHE A 1040 -12.37 32.67 -12.16
N ASN A 1041 -11.11 32.75 -12.59
CA ASN A 1041 -10.50 33.94 -13.17
C ASN A 1041 -10.75 34.10 -14.68
N GLU A 1042 -11.30 33.09 -15.36
CA GLU A 1042 -11.74 33.19 -16.76
C GLU A 1042 -12.88 34.24 -16.81
N GLY A 1043 -12.68 35.36 -17.55
CA GLY A 1043 -13.67 36.43 -17.69
C GLY A 1043 -13.26 37.84 -17.23
N GLY A 1044 -12.07 38.03 -16.64
CA GLY A 1044 -11.51 39.35 -16.34
C GLY A 1044 -11.83 39.95 -14.96
N THR A 1045 -12.71 39.33 -14.19
CA THR A 1045 -12.94 39.64 -12.77
C THR A 1045 -12.11 38.68 -11.91
N GLY A 1046 -10.85 39.06 -11.70
CA GLY A 1046 -9.88 38.23 -10.98
C GLY A 1046 -10.22 38.06 -9.50
N VAL A 1047 -9.73 36.97 -8.90
CA VAL A 1047 -9.75 36.68 -7.46
C VAL A 1047 -9.24 37.86 -6.60
N ASP A 1048 -8.34 38.68 -7.16
CA ASP A 1048 -7.73 39.83 -6.49
C ASP A 1048 -8.51 41.15 -6.66
N SER A 1049 -9.58 41.19 -7.47
CA SER A 1049 -10.29 42.44 -7.77
C SER A 1049 -11.16 42.94 -6.63
N GLY A 1050 -11.64 42.05 -5.75
CA GLY A 1050 -12.59 42.38 -4.68
C GLY A 1050 -13.88 43.06 -5.17
N SER A 1051 -14.21 42.93 -6.46
CA SER A 1051 -15.39 43.53 -7.07
C SER A 1051 -16.66 42.79 -6.68
N ASP A 1052 -17.81 43.48 -6.64
CA ASP A 1052 -19.12 42.87 -6.36
C ASP A 1052 -19.39 41.65 -7.25
N ASP A 1053 -18.89 41.70 -8.49
CA ASP A 1053 -18.91 40.59 -9.45
C ASP A 1053 -18.24 39.30 -8.98
N ALA A 1054 -17.10 39.41 -8.28
CA ALA A 1054 -16.37 38.24 -7.76
C ALA A 1054 -17.12 37.60 -6.59
N TYR A 1055 -17.80 38.41 -5.76
CA TYR A 1055 -18.65 37.89 -4.69
C TYR A 1055 -19.92 37.22 -5.24
N ALA A 1056 -20.54 37.79 -6.28
CA ALA A 1056 -21.67 37.18 -6.99
C ALA A 1056 -21.28 35.82 -7.63
N LYS A 1057 -20.11 35.75 -8.28
CA LYS A 1057 -19.59 34.50 -8.86
C LYS A 1057 -19.30 33.44 -7.78
N ALA A 1058 -18.68 33.83 -6.66
CA ALA A 1058 -18.43 32.92 -5.53
C ALA A 1058 -19.74 32.43 -4.88
N SER A 1059 -20.74 33.32 -4.76
CA SER A 1059 -22.10 32.98 -4.33
C SER A 1059 -22.74 31.94 -5.26
N ALA A 1060 -22.61 32.10 -6.58
CA ALA A 1060 -23.11 31.12 -7.55
C ALA A 1060 -22.46 29.74 -7.38
N TRP A 1061 -21.13 29.69 -7.15
CA TRP A 1061 -20.41 28.44 -6.87
C TRP A 1061 -20.91 27.74 -5.60
N TYR A 1062 -21.20 28.52 -4.55
CA TYR A 1062 -21.83 27.99 -3.33
C TYR A 1062 -23.24 27.49 -3.61
N TYR A 1063 -24.06 28.28 -4.33
CA TYR A 1063 -25.44 27.97 -4.67
C TYR A 1063 -25.60 26.63 -5.38
N VAL A 1064 -24.89 26.43 -6.49
CA VAL A 1064 -24.97 25.18 -7.28
C VAL A 1064 -24.43 23.96 -6.52
N THR A 1065 -23.68 24.20 -5.44
CA THR A 1065 -23.13 23.14 -4.59
C THR A 1065 -24.05 22.76 -3.44
N TYR A 1066 -24.62 23.74 -2.74
CA TYR A 1066 -25.35 23.50 -1.48
C TYR A 1066 -26.87 23.54 -1.65
N HIS A 1067 -27.40 24.22 -2.67
CA HIS A 1067 -28.83 24.34 -2.85
C HIS A 1067 -29.46 23.00 -3.27
N HIS A 1068 -30.56 22.61 -2.60
CA HIS A 1068 -31.16 21.29 -2.76
C HIS A 1068 -31.65 20.98 -4.19
N SER A 1069 -31.90 22.00 -5.02
CA SER A 1069 -32.31 21.81 -6.42
C SER A 1069 -31.20 21.23 -7.30
N TYR A 1070 -29.93 21.37 -6.88
CA TYR A 1070 -28.77 20.86 -7.61
C TYR A 1070 -28.25 19.53 -7.05
N TYR A 1071 -28.88 19.01 -5.99
CA TYR A 1071 -28.47 17.76 -5.37
C TYR A 1071 -28.61 16.60 -6.35
N GLY A 1072 -27.51 15.88 -6.59
CA GLY A 1072 -27.49 14.68 -7.45
C GLY A 1072 -27.53 14.96 -8.97
N LEU A 1073 -27.32 16.22 -9.40
CA LEU A 1073 -27.25 16.56 -10.83
C LEU A 1073 -25.86 16.37 -11.47
N TYR A 1074 -24.84 16.08 -10.67
CA TYR A 1074 -23.46 15.90 -11.11
C TYR A 1074 -23.09 14.43 -11.29
N ASN A 1075 -22.00 14.15 -12.01
CA ASN A 1075 -21.49 12.77 -12.21
C ASN A 1075 -22.53 11.81 -12.82
N GLU A 1076 -23.31 12.26 -13.80
CA GLU A 1076 -24.38 11.48 -14.42
C GLU A 1076 -23.89 10.11 -14.92
N GLY A 1077 -24.51 9.04 -14.44
CA GLY A 1077 -24.19 7.65 -14.80
C GLY A 1077 -22.97 7.05 -14.10
N MET A 1078 -22.37 7.73 -13.10
CA MET A 1078 -21.17 7.26 -12.39
C MET A 1078 -21.46 6.74 -10.96
N ASN A 1079 -22.68 6.90 -10.46
CA ASN A 1079 -23.12 6.49 -9.11
C ASN A 1079 -22.19 6.99 -7.98
N ARG A 1080 -21.82 8.28 -8.04
CA ARG A 1080 -20.97 8.96 -7.04
C ARG A 1080 -21.81 9.80 -6.08
N ASP A 1081 -21.27 10.04 -4.89
CA ASP A 1081 -21.86 10.96 -3.91
C ASP A 1081 -21.82 12.42 -4.39
N HIS A 1082 -22.62 13.28 -3.76
CA HIS A 1082 -22.64 14.72 -4.02
C HIS A 1082 -21.47 15.42 -3.31
N PHE A 1083 -20.56 16.04 -4.08
CA PHE A 1083 -19.33 16.66 -3.56
C PHE A 1083 -19.51 18.14 -3.18
N LEU A 1084 -18.85 18.55 -2.10
CA LEU A 1084 -18.98 19.87 -1.44
C LEU A 1084 -17.74 20.77 -1.56
N SER A 1085 -16.58 20.26 -1.98
CA SER A 1085 -15.32 21.01 -1.90
C SER A 1085 -15.10 22.07 -2.99
N PHE A 1086 -15.86 22.01 -4.09
CA PHE A 1086 -15.73 22.93 -5.22
C PHE A 1086 -15.72 24.42 -4.83
N PRO A 1087 -16.74 24.97 -4.11
CA PRO A 1087 -16.79 26.39 -3.76
C PRO A 1087 -15.64 26.80 -2.83
N TRP A 1088 -15.16 25.87 -1.99
CA TRP A 1088 -14.03 26.10 -1.09
C TRP A 1088 -12.67 26.22 -1.81
N CYS A 1089 -12.62 26.07 -3.14
CA CYS A 1089 -11.46 26.49 -3.94
C CYS A 1089 -11.19 28.00 -3.84
N VAL A 1090 -12.26 28.80 -3.66
CA VAL A 1090 -12.22 30.26 -3.44
C VAL A 1090 -12.62 30.64 -2.01
N TYR A 1091 -12.22 29.82 -1.03
CA TYR A 1091 -12.63 29.96 0.38
C TYR A 1091 -12.46 31.37 0.97
N HIS A 1092 -11.47 32.14 0.53
CA HIS A 1092 -11.21 33.49 1.03
C HIS A 1092 -12.36 34.46 0.69
N LEU A 1093 -13.00 34.32 -0.48
CA LEU A 1093 -14.19 35.11 -0.85
C LEU A 1093 -15.40 34.68 -0.02
N LEU A 1094 -15.65 33.38 0.12
CA LEU A 1094 -16.79 32.86 0.91
C LEU A 1094 -16.71 33.25 2.38
N VAL A 1095 -15.51 33.14 2.97
CA VAL A 1095 -15.24 33.58 4.35
C VAL A 1095 -15.48 35.09 4.47
N GLN A 1096 -15.12 35.88 3.46
CA GLN A 1096 -15.35 37.33 3.46
C GLN A 1096 -16.84 37.68 3.36
N ILE A 1097 -17.61 37.01 2.48
CA ILE A 1097 -19.08 37.16 2.40
C ILE A 1097 -19.70 36.90 3.77
N LYS A 1098 -19.32 35.79 4.43
CA LYS A 1098 -19.86 35.45 5.75
C LYS A 1098 -19.50 36.50 6.80
N LYS A 1099 -18.24 36.96 6.85
CA LYS A 1099 -17.78 38.00 7.78
C LYS A 1099 -18.60 39.28 7.61
N GLU A 1100 -18.86 39.70 6.38
CA GLU A 1100 -19.59 40.93 6.11
C GLU A 1100 -21.08 40.83 6.52
N LYS A 1101 -21.76 39.73 6.18
CA LYS A 1101 -23.15 39.50 6.62
C LYS A 1101 -23.28 39.35 8.14
N VAL A 1102 -22.28 38.79 8.82
CA VAL A 1102 -22.23 38.76 10.28
C VAL A 1102 -22.06 40.18 10.85
N ARG A 1103 -21.17 40.99 10.28
CA ARG A 1103 -21.00 42.40 10.67
C ARG A 1103 -22.28 43.21 10.49
N ILE A 1104 -22.96 43.07 9.36
CA ILE A 1104 -24.24 43.76 9.09
C ILE A 1104 -25.29 43.38 10.14
N ARG A 1105 -25.43 42.08 10.47
CA ARG A 1105 -26.36 41.64 11.53
C ARG A 1105 -25.97 42.13 12.92
N MET A 1106 -24.68 42.18 13.26
CA MET A 1106 -24.22 42.77 14.51
C MET A 1106 -24.51 44.27 14.57
N HIS A 1107 -24.33 45.00 13.47
CA HIS A 1107 -24.66 46.43 13.38
C HIS A 1107 -26.17 46.66 13.52
N ALA A 1108 -26.99 45.89 12.81
CA ALA A 1108 -28.45 45.94 12.91
C ALA A 1108 -28.96 45.55 14.31
N SER A 1109 -28.32 44.59 14.98
CA SER A 1109 -28.65 44.19 16.35
C SER A 1109 -28.22 45.25 17.37
N MET A 1110 -27.07 45.90 17.18
CA MET A 1110 -26.66 47.04 18.00
C MET A 1110 -27.60 48.23 17.79
N GLU A 1111 -27.97 48.56 16.56
CA GLU A 1111 -28.96 49.59 16.23
C GLU A 1111 -30.33 49.28 16.84
N GLN A 1112 -30.80 48.03 16.79
CA GLN A 1112 -32.01 47.59 17.50
C GLN A 1112 -31.86 47.72 19.03
N SER A 1113 -30.70 47.37 19.60
CA SER A 1113 -30.48 47.53 21.05
C SER A 1113 -30.39 49.00 21.47
N PHE A 1114 -29.86 49.87 20.60
CA PHE A 1114 -29.81 51.32 20.81
C PHE A 1114 -31.18 51.95 20.67
N SER A 1115 -31.98 51.54 19.67
CA SER A 1115 -33.36 52.02 19.50
C SER A 1115 -34.31 51.49 20.58
N LEU A 1116 -34.10 50.28 21.11
CA LEU A 1116 -34.79 49.77 22.30
C LEU A 1116 -34.41 50.53 23.58
N ARG A 1117 -33.16 51.00 23.71
CA ARG A 1117 -32.73 51.85 24.84
C ARG A 1117 -33.25 53.28 24.72
N LEU A 1118 -33.35 53.84 23.52
CA LEU A 1118 -33.95 55.16 23.25
C LEU A 1118 -35.49 55.19 23.36
N HIS A 1119 -36.15 54.05 23.58
CA HIS A 1119 -37.59 53.97 23.88
C HIS A 1119 -37.88 53.65 25.36
N LEU A 1120 -36.84 53.55 26.19
CA LEU A 1120 -36.94 53.30 27.64
C LEU A 1120 -36.44 54.47 28.51
N ASP A 1121 -36.13 55.63 27.90
CA ASP A 1121 -35.83 56.91 28.57
C ASP A 1121 -36.93 57.96 28.30
#